data_AF-A0A4P6HH00-F1
#
_entry.id   AF-A0A4P6HH00-F1
#
_cell.length_a   1.000
_cell.length_b   1.000
_cell.length_c   1.000
_cell.angle_alpha   90.00
_cell.angle_beta   90.00
_cell.angle_gamma   90.00
#
_symmetry.space_group_name_H-M   'P 1'
#
loop_
_entity.id
_entity.type
_entity.pdbx_description
1 polymer ?
#
loop_
_entity_poly.entity_id
_entity_poly.type
_entity_poly.pdbx_seq_one_letter_code
_entity_poly.pdbx_strand_id
1 'polypeptide(L)'
;MSFLADLHIHSRHSRATSKGLTPRCLAAWGEVKGLDVVATGDFTHPGWLEELKASLTPGDDGLLHLTDPAGLSKEIPWLPETRFAGSTRFLLSAEISSIYKRGGKVRKVHNLLYAPSFEAAERLNAKLAKVGNLTSDGRPILGLDSRHLLELTLETDPLCFLVPAHIWTPWFSLFGSKSGFDSIEECFGSLSREIFAMETGLSSDPDMNWTLSALDRIRLISNSDAHSGEKLGRECNLFTGPASYTGIFDALRGKAGETAFAGTVEFFPEEGKYHLDGHRDCGVALEPAQAKALGCLCPKCGKPLTLGVLHRVLELADRETPVRPDGAPGFTSLIPLDEVAGEVLGVGPKTGKVKNLLTTLFARFGTEIAVLRDAPVEDLRRVHPALGEAVRRMRQGQVSRQAGYDGQYGRITVFSDEERRELKAGRFRAGAPMARPAAREADAAGPDGDAPAEPPPAPSLARAAAPAAPLPRGLTPDQKRAAETAARHVLTVAGPGTGKTHTLLARIRELLAHGVAADKILAVTFTRRAAAQLRERLARDDAGGDIPRADTLHALALAALAETGGSEPVVLSEDSARRLFDLANPELPRSRAKSAWQELSLAREKMAPPVLTPQGMAGPGLYAARYAEAKRQARLSDFTDLLEGWLAAIASGRSRPAWTHVLVDEVQDLTPLQLALIAAVCGRDRASLFAIGDPDQSIYGFRGATGGVRQALRDFWPDLTEIALSDNFRSAAPLLTLSAGVFRGRAALASRAGPEVQAHCRIELYEAPTAAAEADWVAQRLSGLVGGSSLTQSRDFSAKHLSPGDIAVLVRFSGLIGPLRQALSRVGLPVSVPEAEAFFNEPRVRLLLAAAGLPYGIPAPETAGTPPEIPERLLDKGPAGLAAFLEGIPPFDPLFWQAAPFRELCRAYEAHGGWQGLLAYVAAQNELELVGARAEKVRIMSIHAAKGLEFGAVFLPALEDGLLPFAGSDFLSGKPGHPAGRMDEDEERRLFYVGLTRAKSRLYLSHALRRELYGRKLRLKRSRFLDALPLGGVRQLALRAHTVREAKQLGLFGK
;
A
#
# COMPACT_ATOMS: atom_id res chain seq x y z
N MET A 1 -41.36 17.67 13.52
CA MET A 1 -40.14 18.30 14.10
C MET A 1 -39.02 18.18 13.08
N SER A 2 -38.08 19.12 13.05
CA SER A 2 -36.88 19.06 12.21
C SER A 2 -35.64 18.95 13.07
N PHE A 3 -34.60 18.28 12.59
CA PHE A 3 -33.32 18.17 13.26
C PHE A 3 -32.15 18.34 12.29
N LEU A 4 -31.01 18.78 12.80
CA LEU A 4 -29.78 19.01 12.05
C LEU A 4 -28.72 17.96 12.41
N ALA A 5 -28.02 17.45 11.38
CA ALA A 5 -26.99 16.44 11.56
C ALA A 5 -25.71 16.76 10.79
N ASP A 6 -24.58 16.73 11.50
CA ASP A 6 -23.25 16.81 10.91
C ASP A 6 -22.61 15.42 10.93
N LEU A 7 -22.53 14.78 9.77
CA LEU A 7 -22.25 13.34 9.62
C LEU A 7 -20.78 13.04 9.27
N HIS A 8 -19.91 14.04 9.14
CA HIS A 8 -18.48 13.85 8.89
C HIS A 8 -17.63 14.85 9.67
N ILE A 9 -16.89 14.32 10.63
CA ILE A 9 -15.90 15.03 11.43
C ILE A 9 -14.68 14.15 11.66
N HIS A 10 -13.65 14.71 12.31
CA HIS A 10 -12.51 13.96 12.81
C HIS A 10 -12.39 13.95 14.32
N SER A 11 -11.72 12.93 14.84
CA SER A 11 -11.32 12.82 16.24
C SER A 11 -9.98 13.51 16.51
N ARG A 12 -9.65 13.69 17.79
CA ARG A 12 -8.32 14.15 18.23
C ARG A 12 -7.16 13.22 17.88
N HIS A 13 -7.44 11.99 17.41
CA HIS A 13 -6.44 11.02 16.94
C HIS A 13 -6.14 11.16 15.44
N SER A 14 -6.92 11.95 14.70
CA SER A 14 -6.60 12.36 13.34
C SER A 14 -5.55 13.46 13.31
N ARG A 15 -4.73 13.46 12.26
CA ARG A 15 -3.72 14.51 12.06
C ARG A 15 -4.36 15.87 11.79
N ALA A 16 -3.70 16.93 12.27
CA ALA A 16 -4.15 18.32 12.14
C ALA A 16 -5.49 18.65 12.82
N THR A 17 -5.94 17.79 13.75
CA THR A 17 -7.12 18.00 14.59
C THR A 17 -6.75 18.57 15.96
N SER A 18 -7.65 19.33 16.58
CA SER A 18 -7.49 19.82 17.95
C SER A 18 -7.36 18.67 18.95
N LYS A 19 -6.34 18.74 19.82
CA LYS A 19 -6.18 17.77 20.94
C LYS A 19 -7.33 17.81 21.94
N GLY A 20 -8.05 18.93 22.00
CA GLY A 20 -9.22 19.12 22.86
C GLY A 20 -10.54 18.62 22.27
N LEU A 21 -10.53 17.99 21.09
CA LEU A 21 -11.74 17.49 20.44
C LEU A 21 -12.19 16.16 21.06
N THR A 22 -12.77 16.23 22.25
CA THR A 22 -13.35 15.11 23.01
C THR A 22 -14.85 14.98 22.74
N PRO A 23 -15.50 13.86 23.11
CA PRO A 23 -16.95 13.72 22.96
C PRO A 23 -17.74 14.81 23.71
N ARG A 24 -17.24 15.27 24.86
CA ARG A 24 -17.81 16.39 25.62
C ARG A 24 -17.70 17.72 24.88
N CYS A 25 -16.52 18.00 24.31
CA CYS A 25 -16.30 19.20 23.49
C CYS A 25 -17.22 19.21 22.26
N LEU A 26 -17.39 18.06 21.59
CA LEU A 26 -18.33 17.89 20.48
C LEU A 26 -19.78 18.11 20.92
N ALA A 27 -20.20 17.58 22.07
CA ALA A 27 -21.54 17.79 22.61
C ALA A 27 -21.82 19.28 22.87
N ALA A 28 -20.89 19.96 23.56
CA ALA A 28 -21.02 21.38 23.89
C ALA A 28 -21.08 22.26 22.63
N TRP A 29 -20.19 22.04 21.66
CA TRP A 29 -20.23 22.79 20.40
C TRP A 29 -21.44 22.43 19.54
N GLY A 30 -21.90 21.18 19.56
CA GLY A 30 -23.15 20.75 18.91
C GLY A 30 -24.33 21.61 19.36
N GLU A 31 -24.49 21.85 20.67
CA GLU A 31 -25.57 22.69 21.20
C GLU A 31 -25.42 24.19 20.90
N VAL A 32 -24.18 24.67 20.74
CA VAL A 32 -23.93 26.06 20.31
C VAL A 32 -24.30 26.23 18.84
N LYS A 33 -23.91 25.27 18.01
CA LYS A 33 -24.20 25.30 16.57
C LYS A 33 -25.68 25.04 16.28
N GLY A 34 -26.33 24.22 17.11
CA GLY A 34 -27.70 23.76 16.92
C GLY A 34 -27.78 22.44 16.16
N LEU A 35 -26.79 21.57 16.34
CA LEU A 35 -26.75 20.22 15.80
C LEU A 35 -27.38 19.26 16.80
N ASP A 36 -28.38 18.51 16.36
CA ASP A 36 -29.04 17.48 17.17
C ASP A 36 -28.26 16.16 17.12
N VAL A 37 -27.63 15.87 15.97
CA VAL A 37 -26.84 14.67 15.74
C VAL A 37 -25.46 15.03 15.19
N VAL A 38 -24.41 14.49 15.79
CA VAL A 38 -23.02 14.71 15.36
C VAL A 38 -22.32 13.37 15.20
N ALA A 39 -21.66 13.14 14.07
CA ALA A 39 -20.85 11.95 13.92
C ALA A 39 -19.69 11.93 14.92
N THR A 40 -19.23 10.75 15.35
CA THR A 40 -18.09 10.66 16.29
C THR A 40 -16.75 10.88 15.60
N GLY A 41 -16.67 10.61 14.30
CA GLY A 41 -15.43 10.50 13.54
C GLY A 41 -14.56 9.33 14.00
N ASP A 42 -13.71 8.84 13.09
CA ASP A 42 -12.58 7.94 13.33
C ASP A 42 -12.79 6.73 14.28
N PHE A 43 -13.97 6.09 14.34
CA PHE A 43 -14.19 4.93 15.22
C PHE A 43 -13.23 3.76 14.93
N THR A 44 -12.54 3.77 13.78
CA THR A 44 -11.53 2.78 13.44
C THR A 44 -10.28 2.84 14.31
N HIS A 45 -10.00 3.99 14.92
CA HIS A 45 -8.86 4.13 15.81
C HIS A 45 -9.15 3.48 17.17
N PRO A 46 -8.43 2.42 17.59
CA PRO A 46 -8.77 1.67 18.80
C PRO A 46 -8.76 2.54 20.07
N GLY A 47 -7.79 3.44 20.20
CA GLY A 47 -7.74 4.36 21.34
C GLY A 47 -8.89 5.37 21.36
N TRP A 48 -9.45 5.72 20.20
CA TRP A 48 -10.61 6.61 20.14
C TRP A 48 -11.89 5.84 20.44
N LEU A 49 -12.02 4.62 19.92
CA LEU A 49 -13.16 3.76 20.19
C LEU A 49 -13.34 3.49 21.69
N GLU A 50 -12.25 3.24 22.42
CA GLU A 50 -12.29 3.09 23.89
C GLU A 50 -12.73 4.38 24.59
N GLU A 51 -12.27 5.54 24.13
CA GLU A 51 -12.72 6.83 24.66
C GLU A 51 -14.20 7.09 24.39
N LEU A 52 -14.70 6.71 23.21
CA LEU A 52 -16.12 6.80 22.87
C LEU A 52 -16.96 5.90 23.77
N LYS A 53 -16.56 4.63 23.95
CA LYS A 53 -17.24 3.69 24.86
C LYS A 53 -17.27 4.15 26.30
N ALA A 54 -16.20 4.80 26.76
CA ALA A 54 -16.14 5.35 28.12
C ALA A 54 -17.03 6.59 28.31
N SER A 55 -17.25 7.36 27.24
CA SER A 55 -17.94 8.66 27.30
C SER A 55 -19.38 8.64 26.81
N LEU A 56 -19.77 7.61 26.05
CA LEU A 56 -21.05 7.53 25.37
C LEU A 56 -21.79 6.22 25.69
N THR A 57 -23.11 6.30 25.85
CA THR A 57 -24.01 5.15 26.05
C THR A 57 -25.04 5.06 24.93
N PRO A 58 -25.41 3.86 24.45
CA PRO A 58 -26.49 3.68 23.48
C PRO A 58 -27.84 4.17 24.00
N GLY A 59 -28.62 4.84 23.15
CA GLY A 59 -30.01 5.20 23.37
C GLY A 59 -30.99 4.31 22.59
N ASP A 60 -32.28 4.40 22.94
CA ASP A 60 -33.35 3.61 22.29
C ASP A 60 -33.58 4.00 20.82
N ASP A 61 -33.10 5.18 20.40
CA ASP A 61 -33.16 5.69 19.03
C ASP A 61 -32.01 5.17 18.14
N GLY A 62 -31.15 4.28 18.68
CA GLY A 62 -29.97 3.76 17.99
C GLY A 62 -28.84 4.77 17.84
N LEU A 63 -28.97 5.96 18.44
CA LEU A 63 -27.89 6.94 18.56
C LEU A 63 -27.22 6.79 19.93
N LEU A 64 -26.07 7.44 20.09
CA LEU A 64 -25.33 7.43 21.35
C LEU A 64 -25.51 8.77 22.08
N HIS A 65 -25.54 8.72 23.41
CA HIS A 65 -25.69 9.88 24.28
C HIS A 65 -24.48 10.04 25.19
N LEU A 66 -24.17 11.27 25.58
CA LEU A 66 -23.11 11.54 26.54
C LEU A 66 -23.49 10.97 27.92
N THR A 67 -22.61 10.14 28.51
CA THR A 67 -22.87 9.49 29.80
C THR A 67 -23.03 10.49 30.95
N ASP A 68 -22.25 11.59 30.92
CA ASP A 68 -22.31 12.66 31.92
C ASP A 68 -22.41 14.02 31.23
N PRO A 69 -23.61 14.62 31.11
CA PRO A 69 -23.79 15.93 30.50
C PRO A 69 -23.52 17.12 31.44
N ALA A 70 -23.20 16.91 32.71
CA ALA A 70 -23.03 18.02 33.65
C ALA A 70 -21.72 18.80 33.39
N GLY A 71 -21.75 20.12 33.53
CA GLY A 71 -20.57 20.97 33.47
C GLY A 71 -19.98 21.16 32.08
N LEU A 72 -20.82 21.11 31.03
CA LEU A 72 -20.38 21.31 29.64
C LEU A 72 -19.88 22.75 29.38
N SER A 73 -20.27 23.75 30.17
CA SER A 73 -19.70 25.11 30.07
C SER A 73 -18.20 25.17 30.28
N LYS A 74 -17.57 24.16 30.91
CA LYS A 74 -16.11 24.07 31.05
C LYS A 74 -15.41 23.96 29.68
N GLU A 75 -16.07 23.37 28.68
CA GLU A 75 -15.55 23.26 27.32
C GLU A 75 -15.64 24.61 26.58
N ILE A 76 -16.62 25.46 26.95
CA ILE A 76 -16.85 26.78 26.33
C ILE A 76 -17.09 27.84 27.42
N PRO A 77 -16.03 28.30 28.13
CA PRO A 77 -16.17 29.06 29.39
C PRO A 77 -16.82 30.44 29.29
N TRP A 78 -17.01 30.95 28.08
CA TRP A 78 -17.62 32.27 27.82
C TRP A 78 -19.14 32.20 27.63
N LEU A 79 -19.73 30.99 27.72
CA LEU A 79 -21.18 30.76 27.74
C LEU A 79 -21.61 30.23 29.11
N PRO A 80 -22.81 30.61 29.59
CA PRO A 80 -23.32 30.14 30.88
C PRO A 80 -23.71 28.66 30.83
N GLU A 81 -23.65 27.95 31.97
CA GLU A 81 -24.05 26.53 32.07
C GLU A 81 -25.50 26.29 31.62
N THR A 82 -26.40 27.26 31.84
CA THR A 82 -27.79 27.20 31.40
C THR A 82 -27.97 27.05 29.89
N ARG A 83 -26.90 27.25 29.10
CA ARG A 83 -26.89 27.04 27.65
C ARG A 83 -26.82 25.56 27.27
N PHE A 84 -26.32 24.69 28.15
CA PHE A 84 -26.01 23.31 27.83
C PHE A 84 -26.97 22.36 28.53
N ALA A 85 -27.67 21.54 27.75
CA ALA A 85 -28.60 20.51 28.22
C ALA A 85 -28.03 19.09 28.07
N GLY A 86 -26.93 18.92 27.35
CA GLY A 86 -26.36 17.62 26.96
C GLY A 86 -27.20 16.87 25.94
N SER A 87 -27.98 17.56 25.10
CA SER A 87 -28.96 16.95 24.21
C SER A 87 -28.39 16.43 22.88
N THR A 88 -27.16 16.82 22.52
CA THR A 88 -26.46 16.37 21.30
C THR A 88 -26.28 14.86 21.31
N ARG A 89 -26.74 14.20 20.25
CA ARG A 89 -26.62 12.74 20.05
C ARG A 89 -25.51 12.43 19.07
N PHE A 90 -25.02 11.21 19.10
CA PHE A 90 -23.89 10.78 18.28
C PHE A 90 -24.21 9.56 17.43
N LEU A 91 -23.63 9.51 16.24
CA LEU A 91 -23.56 8.29 15.42
C LEU A 91 -22.10 7.92 15.16
N LEU A 92 -21.81 6.62 15.09
CA LEU A 92 -20.45 6.17 14.81
C LEU A 92 -20.13 6.37 13.33
N SER A 93 -19.11 7.18 13.04
CA SER A 93 -18.52 7.28 11.71
C SER A 93 -16.99 7.18 11.71
N ALA A 94 -16.40 6.84 10.58
CA ALA A 94 -14.96 6.87 10.36
C ALA A 94 -14.64 7.17 8.90
N GLU A 95 -13.62 7.98 8.64
CA GLU A 95 -13.09 8.18 7.28
C GLU A 95 -11.92 7.23 7.02
N ILE A 96 -11.94 6.54 5.88
CA ILE A 96 -10.85 5.66 5.41
C ILE A 96 -10.22 6.27 4.16
N SER A 97 -8.88 6.33 4.13
CA SER A 97 -8.14 6.72 2.93
C SER A 97 -7.74 5.48 2.12
N SER A 98 -8.51 5.17 1.07
CA SER A 98 -8.24 4.05 0.17
C SER A 98 -7.24 4.45 -0.92
N ILE A 99 -6.05 3.83 -0.94
CA ILE A 99 -5.00 4.10 -1.93
C ILE A 99 -4.55 2.81 -2.62
N TYR A 100 -4.92 2.64 -3.89
CA TYR A 100 -4.75 1.39 -4.63
C TYR A 100 -4.66 1.63 -6.14
N LYS A 101 -4.36 0.60 -6.93
CA LYS A 101 -4.37 0.68 -8.40
C LYS A 101 -5.63 0.12 -9.00
N ARG A 102 -6.20 0.87 -9.94
CA ARG A 102 -7.31 0.39 -10.78
C ARG A 102 -7.35 1.14 -12.10
N GLY A 103 -7.62 0.42 -13.19
CA GLY A 103 -7.64 1.01 -14.53
C GLY A 103 -6.29 1.62 -14.96
N GLY A 104 -5.17 1.03 -14.51
CA GLY A 104 -3.82 1.52 -14.82
C GLY A 104 -3.39 2.81 -14.11
N LYS A 105 -4.24 3.38 -13.24
CA LYS A 105 -3.97 4.59 -12.45
C LYS A 105 -3.93 4.27 -10.96
N VAL A 106 -3.20 5.07 -10.19
CA VAL A 106 -3.28 5.06 -8.72
C VAL A 106 -4.52 5.87 -8.34
N ARG A 107 -5.45 5.21 -7.65
CA ARG A 107 -6.71 5.75 -7.16
C ARG A 107 -6.55 6.09 -5.69
N LYS A 108 -7.13 7.21 -5.31
CA LYS A 108 -7.13 7.74 -3.95
C LYS A 108 -8.52 8.26 -3.67
N VAL A 109 -9.24 7.57 -2.82
CA VAL A 109 -10.64 7.87 -2.52
C VAL A 109 -10.82 7.81 -1.02
N HIS A 110 -11.36 8.89 -0.46
CA HIS A 110 -11.80 8.87 0.92
C HIS A 110 -13.24 8.39 0.99
N ASN A 111 -13.52 7.52 1.96
CA ASN A 111 -14.82 6.91 2.16
C ASN A 111 -15.20 7.01 3.62
N LEU A 112 -16.41 7.49 3.89
CA LEU A 112 -17.02 7.51 5.22
C LEU A 112 -17.72 6.18 5.45
N LEU A 113 -17.42 5.56 6.58
CA LEU A 113 -18.09 4.36 7.07
C LEU A 113 -18.98 4.75 8.23
N TYR A 114 -20.17 4.16 8.31
CA TYR A 114 -21.10 4.36 9.41
C TYR A 114 -21.48 3.01 10.00
N ALA A 115 -21.56 2.95 11.34
CA ALA A 115 -21.91 1.75 12.07
C ALA A 115 -23.06 2.01 13.06
N PRO A 116 -24.05 1.10 13.19
CA PRO A 116 -25.20 1.29 14.06
C PRO A 116 -24.88 1.11 15.55
N SER A 117 -23.81 0.39 15.88
CA SER A 117 -23.44 0.08 17.26
C SER A 117 -21.94 -0.09 17.44
N PHE A 118 -21.49 -0.09 18.70
CA PHE A 118 -20.11 -0.41 19.03
C PHE A 118 -19.73 -1.83 18.59
N GLU A 119 -20.63 -2.82 18.70
CA GLU A 119 -20.30 -4.18 18.24
C GLU A 119 -20.08 -4.22 16.72
N ALA A 120 -20.90 -3.52 15.94
CA ALA A 120 -20.73 -3.43 14.49
C ALA A 120 -19.41 -2.74 14.12
N ALA A 121 -19.06 -1.64 14.80
CA ALA A 121 -17.80 -0.95 14.62
C ALA A 121 -16.59 -1.83 14.95
N GLU A 122 -16.66 -2.63 16.01
CA GLU A 122 -15.60 -3.57 16.41
C GLU A 122 -15.40 -4.70 15.40
N ARG A 123 -16.49 -5.30 14.91
CA ARG A 123 -16.43 -6.31 13.85
C ARG A 123 -15.78 -5.75 12.59
N LEU A 124 -16.13 -4.52 12.21
CA LEU A 124 -15.55 -3.84 11.06
C LEU A 124 -14.04 -3.58 11.29
N ASN A 125 -13.68 -3.08 12.47
CA ASN A 125 -12.29 -2.82 12.84
C ASN A 125 -11.43 -4.09 12.83
N ALA A 126 -11.98 -5.23 13.27
CA ALA A 126 -11.29 -6.51 13.23
C ALA A 126 -10.93 -6.93 11.79
N LYS A 127 -11.86 -6.74 10.83
CA LYS A 127 -11.61 -6.98 9.40
C LYS A 127 -10.59 -5.98 8.84
N LEU A 128 -10.75 -4.68 9.11
CA LEU A 128 -9.86 -3.63 8.59
C LEU A 128 -8.43 -3.71 9.16
N ALA A 129 -8.25 -4.20 10.39
CA ALA A 129 -6.93 -4.38 10.99
C ALA A 129 -6.05 -5.43 10.27
N LYS A 130 -6.65 -6.32 9.47
CA LYS A 130 -5.92 -7.28 8.61
C LYS A 130 -5.44 -6.65 7.30
N VAL A 131 -6.09 -5.56 6.90
CA VAL A 131 -5.81 -4.79 5.68
C VAL A 131 -4.65 -3.82 5.91
N GLY A 132 -4.68 -3.05 7.00
CA GLY A 132 -3.69 -2.00 7.25
C GLY A 132 -3.62 -1.56 8.71
N ASN A 133 -2.86 -0.48 8.96
CA ASN A 133 -2.67 0.03 10.32
C ASN A 133 -3.78 1.01 10.70
N LEU A 134 -4.55 0.69 11.75
CA LEU A 134 -5.61 1.54 12.29
C LEU A 134 -5.17 2.45 13.46
N THR A 135 -3.97 2.25 14.01
CA THR A 135 -3.56 2.88 15.28
C THR A 135 -2.73 4.16 15.13
N SER A 136 -2.31 4.50 13.92
CA SER A 136 -1.37 5.61 13.68
C SER A 136 -2.02 6.95 13.38
N ASP A 137 -3.26 6.94 12.93
CA ASP A 137 -4.02 8.09 12.45
C ASP A 137 -5.51 7.74 12.58
N GLY A 138 -6.34 8.71 12.96
CA GLY A 138 -7.80 8.56 12.99
C GLY A 138 -8.40 8.24 11.61
N ARG A 139 -7.78 8.76 10.54
CA ARG A 139 -8.04 8.35 9.15
C ARG A 139 -6.96 7.39 8.66
N PRO A 140 -7.13 6.07 8.81
CA PRO A 140 -6.12 5.11 8.38
C PRO A 140 -5.98 5.07 6.85
N ILE A 141 -4.75 4.85 6.38
CA ILE A 141 -4.44 4.58 4.98
C ILE A 141 -4.52 3.07 4.75
N LEU A 142 -5.47 2.66 3.93
CA LEU A 142 -5.64 1.26 3.54
C LEU A 142 -5.33 1.09 2.06
N GLY A 143 -4.55 0.08 1.71
CA GLY A 143 -4.31 -0.31 0.32
C GLY A 143 -5.48 -1.04 -0.33
N LEU A 144 -6.69 -0.83 0.17
CA LEU A 144 -7.88 -1.58 -0.20
C LEU A 144 -8.70 -0.80 -1.24
N ASP A 145 -9.11 -1.52 -2.28
CA ASP A 145 -10.04 -1.02 -3.29
C ASP A 145 -11.38 -0.60 -2.63
N SER A 146 -11.93 0.54 -3.04
CA SER A 146 -13.18 1.10 -2.49
C SER A 146 -14.37 0.16 -2.67
N ARG A 147 -14.42 -0.64 -3.75
CA ARG A 147 -15.42 -1.71 -3.92
C ARG A 147 -15.30 -2.77 -2.84
N HIS A 148 -14.08 -3.22 -2.53
CA HIS A 148 -13.86 -4.22 -1.48
C HIS A 148 -14.12 -3.63 -0.08
N LEU A 149 -13.83 -2.34 0.12
CA LEU A 149 -14.20 -1.66 1.37
C LEU A 149 -15.72 -1.62 1.55
N LEU A 150 -16.48 -1.32 0.50
CA LEU A 150 -17.94 -1.36 0.50
C LEU A 150 -18.46 -2.78 0.80
N GLU A 151 -17.93 -3.79 0.11
CA GLU A 151 -18.27 -5.20 0.35
C GLU A 151 -18.07 -5.60 1.82
N LEU A 152 -16.89 -5.31 2.40
CA LEU A 152 -16.62 -5.59 3.81
C LEU A 152 -17.58 -4.86 4.76
N THR A 153 -17.96 -3.63 4.40
CA THR A 153 -18.88 -2.81 5.21
C THR A 153 -20.27 -3.44 5.23
N LEU A 154 -20.80 -3.79 4.06
CA LEU A 154 -22.12 -4.40 3.90
C LEU A 154 -22.20 -5.80 4.53
N GLU A 155 -21.12 -6.59 4.47
CA GLU A 155 -21.04 -7.91 5.11
C GLU A 155 -20.95 -7.85 6.64
N THR A 156 -20.62 -6.69 7.23
CA THR A 156 -20.41 -6.58 8.68
C THR A 156 -21.72 -6.40 9.45
N ASP A 157 -22.66 -5.64 8.89
CA ASP A 157 -23.99 -5.41 9.46
C ASP A 157 -24.91 -4.85 8.36
N PRO A 158 -26.20 -5.28 8.28
CA PRO A 158 -27.12 -4.75 7.27
C PRO A 158 -27.39 -3.24 7.38
N LEU A 159 -27.12 -2.63 8.52
CA LEU A 159 -27.25 -1.19 8.74
C LEU A 159 -25.92 -0.44 8.60
N CYS A 160 -24.79 -1.13 8.41
CA CYS A 160 -23.55 -0.47 8.04
C CYS A 160 -23.61 0.03 6.60
N PHE A 161 -23.10 1.23 6.35
CA PHE A 161 -23.05 1.80 5.00
C PHE A 161 -21.82 2.67 4.77
N LEU A 162 -21.56 2.93 3.50
CA LEU A 162 -20.42 3.70 3.03
C LEU A 162 -20.89 4.87 2.17
N VAL A 163 -20.33 6.05 2.44
CA VAL A 163 -20.55 7.27 1.65
C VAL A 163 -19.20 7.76 1.12
N PRO A 164 -19.01 7.90 -0.20
CA PRO A 164 -17.82 8.53 -0.75
C PRO A 164 -17.70 9.98 -0.23
N ALA A 165 -16.52 10.33 0.28
CA ALA A 165 -16.27 11.62 0.91
C ALA A 165 -15.70 12.63 -0.09
N HIS A 166 -16.05 13.90 0.10
CA HIS A 166 -15.65 15.13 -0.59
C HIS A 166 -15.33 14.88 -2.05
N ILE A 167 -16.36 14.38 -2.76
CA ILE A 167 -16.26 13.63 -4.01
C ILE A 167 -15.54 14.35 -5.16
N TRP A 168 -15.23 15.64 -5.03
CA TRP A 168 -14.56 16.43 -6.06
C TRP A 168 -13.12 16.85 -5.76
N THR A 169 -12.62 16.70 -4.52
CA THR A 169 -11.29 17.21 -4.18
C THR A 169 -10.23 16.58 -5.09
N PRO A 170 -9.27 17.34 -5.68
CA PRO A 170 -8.49 16.83 -6.81
C PRO A 170 -7.74 15.50 -6.58
N TRP A 171 -7.35 15.23 -5.32
CA TRP A 171 -6.38 14.20 -4.95
C TRP A 171 -6.91 13.00 -4.18
N PHE A 172 -8.05 13.11 -3.51
CA PHE A 172 -8.50 12.14 -2.50
C PHE A 172 -10.00 11.90 -2.56
N SER A 173 -10.57 11.88 -3.75
CA SER A 173 -12.01 11.82 -3.94
C SER A 173 -12.41 10.90 -5.10
N LEU A 174 -13.71 10.60 -5.15
CA LEU A 174 -14.29 9.76 -6.18
C LEU A 174 -14.09 10.33 -7.59
N PHE A 175 -14.35 11.63 -7.80
CA PHE A 175 -14.31 12.30 -9.10
C PHE A 175 -13.14 13.27 -9.25
N GLY A 176 -12.20 13.33 -8.30
CA GLY A 176 -11.08 14.26 -8.33
C GLY A 176 -10.25 14.23 -9.61
N SER A 177 -9.84 15.41 -10.09
CA SER A 177 -9.15 15.59 -11.38
C SER A 177 -7.78 14.89 -11.51
N LYS A 178 -7.17 14.41 -10.41
CA LYS A 178 -5.86 13.75 -10.42
C LYS A 178 -5.92 12.25 -10.19
N SER A 179 -6.77 11.80 -9.25
CA SER A 179 -6.84 10.38 -8.83
C SER A 179 -8.22 9.75 -9.02
N GLY A 180 -9.26 10.55 -9.23
CA GLY A 180 -10.65 10.13 -9.30
C GLY A 180 -11.04 9.45 -10.61
N PHE A 181 -12.18 8.78 -10.56
CA PHE A 181 -12.86 8.11 -11.66
C PHE A 181 -13.75 9.08 -12.44
N ASP A 182 -14.24 8.61 -13.57
CA ASP A 182 -15.21 9.35 -14.40
C ASP A 182 -16.66 8.92 -14.11
N SER A 183 -16.87 7.83 -13.34
CA SER A 183 -18.20 7.34 -12.94
C SER A 183 -18.18 6.55 -11.61
N ILE A 184 -19.37 6.36 -11.03
CA ILE A 184 -19.57 5.57 -9.80
C ILE A 184 -19.29 4.08 -10.08
N GLU A 185 -19.70 3.62 -11.25
CA GLU A 185 -19.58 2.25 -11.74
C GLU A 185 -18.12 1.85 -11.93
N GLU A 186 -17.26 2.75 -12.40
CA GLU A 186 -15.83 2.47 -12.49
C GLU A 186 -15.20 2.19 -11.12
N CYS A 187 -15.66 2.88 -10.06
CA CYS A 187 -15.16 2.73 -8.71
C CYS A 187 -15.75 1.50 -8.00
N PHE A 188 -17.08 1.37 -7.99
CA PHE A 188 -17.77 0.36 -7.18
C PHE A 188 -18.24 -0.88 -7.97
N GLY A 189 -18.15 -0.86 -9.30
CA GLY A 189 -18.56 -1.97 -10.17
C GLY A 189 -20.02 -2.36 -9.95
N SER A 190 -20.26 -3.66 -9.75
CA SER A 190 -21.59 -4.22 -9.49
C SER A 190 -22.25 -3.69 -8.21
N LEU A 191 -21.48 -3.16 -7.26
CA LEU A 191 -21.98 -2.62 -5.99
C LEU A 191 -22.31 -1.12 -6.06
N SER A 192 -22.18 -0.48 -7.23
CA SER A 192 -22.49 0.95 -7.43
C SER A 192 -23.90 1.36 -6.99
N ARG A 193 -24.87 0.44 -7.01
CA ARG A 193 -26.25 0.67 -6.55
C ARG A 193 -26.38 0.76 -5.02
N GLU A 194 -25.42 0.25 -4.27
CA GLU A 194 -25.39 0.39 -2.81
C GLU A 194 -24.89 1.77 -2.37
N ILE A 195 -24.31 2.55 -3.29
CA ILE A 195 -24.02 3.97 -3.05
C ILE A 195 -25.29 4.78 -3.31
N PHE A 196 -25.94 5.19 -2.22
CA PHE A 196 -27.18 5.99 -2.23
C PHE A 196 -26.98 7.44 -1.74
N ALA A 197 -25.83 7.75 -1.13
CA ALA A 197 -25.48 9.10 -0.69
C ALA A 197 -24.01 9.42 -1.00
N MET A 198 -23.69 10.70 -1.16
CA MET A 198 -22.32 11.22 -1.39
C MET A 198 -22.12 12.55 -0.68
N GLU A 199 -20.95 12.72 -0.07
CA GLU A 199 -20.57 13.97 0.58
C GLU A 199 -19.82 14.87 -0.41
N THR A 200 -20.34 16.08 -0.62
CA THR A 200 -19.90 16.97 -1.71
C THR A 200 -18.57 17.66 -1.40
N GLY A 201 -18.28 17.92 -0.13
CA GLY A 201 -17.12 18.65 0.33
C GLY A 201 -17.29 20.17 0.19
N LEU A 202 -16.50 20.91 0.97
CA LEU A 202 -16.56 22.38 1.15
C LEU A 202 -16.30 23.25 -0.11
N SER A 203 -16.15 22.66 -1.29
CA SER A 203 -15.81 23.37 -2.54
C SER A 203 -16.84 23.15 -3.66
N SER A 204 -17.93 22.46 -3.36
CA SER A 204 -19.08 22.27 -4.26
C SER A 204 -20.38 22.24 -3.47
N ASP A 205 -21.46 22.67 -4.12
CA ASP A 205 -22.81 22.65 -3.58
C ASP A 205 -23.75 21.80 -4.46
N PRO A 206 -25.01 21.58 -4.07
CA PRO A 206 -25.96 20.81 -4.88
C PRO A 206 -26.20 21.38 -6.28
N ASP A 207 -26.24 22.71 -6.45
CA ASP A 207 -26.43 23.35 -7.76
C ASP A 207 -25.33 22.95 -8.74
N MET A 208 -24.05 23.00 -8.31
CA MET A 208 -22.94 22.53 -9.13
C MET A 208 -23.11 21.05 -9.52
N ASN A 209 -23.53 20.20 -8.58
CA ASN A 209 -23.66 18.75 -8.80
C ASN A 209 -24.85 18.38 -9.69
N TRP A 210 -25.93 19.17 -9.71
CA TRP A 210 -27.11 18.96 -10.57
C TRP A 210 -26.86 19.18 -12.06
N THR A 211 -25.64 19.57 -12.44
CA THR A 211 -25.17 19.58 -13.82
C THR A 211 -24.80 18.18 -14.36
N LEU A 212 -24.75 17.17 -13.49
CA LEU A 212 -24.41 15.79 -13.83
C LEU A 212 -25.56 14.83 -13.51
N SER A 213 -26.23 14.31 -14.54
CA SER A 213 -27.41 13.44 -14.39
C SER A 213 -27.14 12.13 -13.62
N ALA A 214 -25.89 11.63 -13.66
CA ALA A 214 -25.49 10.43 -12.92
C ALA A 214 -25.67 10.57 -11.40
N LEU A 215 -25.74 11.79 -10.87
CA LEU A 215 -25.94 12.09 -9.45
C LEU A 215 -27.41 12.27 -9.05
N ASP A 216 -28.35 12.27 -10.00
CA ASP A 216 -29.78 12.51 -9.70
C ASP A 216 -30.36 11.48 -8.71
N ARG A 217 -29.86 10.24 -8.76
CA ARG A 217 -30.26 9.15 -7.86
C ARG A 217 -29.60 9.19 -6.48
N ILE A 218 -28.63 10.08 -6.28
CA ILE A 218 -27.77 10.13 -5.10
C ILE A 218 -28.26 11.22 -4.16
N ARG A 219 -28.33 10.90 -2.87
CA ARG A 219 -28.52 11.92 -1.85
C ARG A 219 -27.21 12.68 -1.62
N LEU A 220 -27.17 13.91 -2.11
CA LEU A 220 -26.07 14.84 -1.83
C LEU A 220 -26.18 15.28 -0.37
N ILE A 221 -25.19 14.91 0.43
CA ILE A 221 -25.06 15.31 1.82
C ILE A 221 -23.91 16.29 1.97
N SER A 222 -23.98 17.14 2.99
CA SER A 222 -23.02 18.21 3.24
C SER A 222 -22.61 18.18 4.70
N ASN A 223 -21.32 18.24 4.98
CA ASN A 223 -20.78 18.02 6.32
C ASN A 223 -19.54 18.87 6.57
N SER A 224 -19.31 19.17 7.85
CA SER A 224 -18.30 20.17 8.18
C SER A 224 -16.87 19.71 7.93
N ASP A 225 -16.54 18.42 7.90
CA ASP A 225 -15.15 17.93 7.95
C ASP A 225 -14.39 18.62 9.11
N ALA A 226 -15.03 18.67 10.29
CA ALA A 226 -14.53 19.45 11.42
C ALA A 226 -13.27 18.85 12.03
N HIS A 227 -12.27 19.72 12.20
CA HIS A 227 -11.00 19.43 12.89
C HIS A 227 -10.90 20.18 14.25
N SER A 228 -11.94 20.89 14.64
CA SER A 228 -12.12 21.52 15.96
C SER A 228 -13.60 21.76 16.21
N GLY A 229 -13.99 21.94 17.48
CA GLY A 229 -15.40 22.14 17.85
C GLY A 229 -16.01 23.40 17.21
N GLU A 230 -15.23 24.47 17.07
CA GLU A 230 -15.70 25.73 16.44
C GLU A 230 -16.11 25.56 14.98
N LYS A 231 -15.54 24.57 14.29
CA LYS A 231 -15.80 24.32 12.86
C LYS A 231 -16.95 23.36 12.60
N LEU A 232 -17.57 22.78 13.64
CA LEU A 232 -18.81 22.00 13.50
C LEU A 232 -19.92 22.83 12.87
N GLY A 233 -20.77 22.18 12.07
CA GLY A 233 -22.00 22.79 11.56
C GLY A 233 -21.81 23.96 10.58
N ARG A 234 -20.58 24.21 10.10
CA ARG A 234 -20.37 25.10 8.92
C ARG A 234 -21.01 24.53 7.66
N GLU A 235 -21.16 23.21 7.63
CA GLU A 235 -21.98 22.43 6.72
C GLU A 235 -22.69 21.36 7.55
N CYS A 236 -23.96 21.08 7.22
CA CYS A 236 -24.72 20.02 7.86
C CYS A 236 -25.98 19.66 7.07
N ASN A 237 -26.66 18.61 7.51
CA ASN A 237 -27.83 18.03 6.86
C ASN A 237 -29.10 18.35 7.65
N LEU A 238 -30.17 18.66 6.93
CA LEU A 238 -31.49 18.91 7.50
C LEU A 238 -32.38 17.68 7.31
N PHE A 239 -33.02 17.26 8.40
CA PHE A 239 -34.00 16.19 8.41
C PHE A 239 -35.31 16.66 9.05
N THR A 240 -36.41 16.00 8.68
CA THR A 240 -37.70 16.12 9.36
C THR A 240 -38.08 14.76 9.93
N GLY A 241 -38.76 14.73 11.08
CA GLY A 241 -39.13 13.50 11.78
C GLY A 241 -38.35 13.30 13.09
N PRO A 242 -38.47 12.11 13.72
CA PRO A 242 -37.64 11.75 14.86
C PRO A 242 -36.18 11.53 14.44
N ALA A 243 -35.23 11.91 15.30
CA ALA A 243 -33.82 11.62 15.11
C ALA A 243 -33.52 10.21 15.61
N SER A 244 -33.12 9.32 14.70
CA SER A 244 -32.69 7.95 14.98
C SER A 244 -31.68 7.50 13.94
N TYR A 245 -30.83 6.52 14.27
CA TYR A 245 -29.85 5.99 13.32
C TYR A 245 -30.54 5.40 12.07
N THR A 246 -31.55 4.56 12.29
CA THR A 246 -32.33 3.90 11.22
C THR A 246 -33.09 4.92 10.39
N GLY A 247 -33.65 5.96 11.01
CA GLY A 247 -34.32 7.05 10.31
C GLY A 247 -33.38 7.82 9.38
N ILE A 248 -32.15 8.12 9.82
CA ILE A 248 -31.13 8.75 8.99
C ILE A 248 -30.73 7.81 7.83
N PHE A 249 -30.45 6.54 8.13
CA PHE A 249 -30.08 5.53 7.13
C PHE A 249 -31.15 5.40 6.03
N ASP A 250 -32.41 5.22 6.40
CA ASP A 250 -33.51 5.04 5.45
C ASP A 250 -33.81 6.33 4.66
N ALA A 251 -33.73 7.50 5.29
CA ALA A 251 -33.95 8.79 4.65
C ALA A 251 -32.89 9.11 3.58
N LEU A 252 -31.62 8.73 3.84
CA LEU A 252 -30.53 8.85 2.87
C LEU A 252 -30.69 7.84 1.73
N ARG A 253 -31.20 6.63 2.00
CA ARG A 253 -31.51 5.62 0.97
C ARG A 253 -32.77 5.93 0.15
N GLY A 254 -33.48 7.01 0.49
CA GLY A 254 -34.68 7.45 -0.22
C GLY A 254 -35.93 6.64 0.09
N LYS A 255 -35.95 5.88 1.20
CA LYS A 255 -37.15 5.15 1.63
C LYS A 255 -38.12 6.12 2.32
N ALA A 256 -39.42 5.93 2.06
CA ALA A 256 -40.45 6.65 2.78
C ALA A 256 -40.54 6.15 4.24
N GLY A 257 -40.65 7.07 5.19
CA GLY A 257 -40.71 6.78 6.61
C GLY A 257 -41.03 8.02 7.43
N GLU A 258 -40.97 7.91 8.76
CA GLU A 258 -41.19 9.04 9.68
C GLU A 258 -40.09 10.09 9.58
N THR A 259 -38.86 9.66 9.27
CA THR A 259 -37.70 10.54 9.04
C THR A 259 -37.49 10.74 7.54
N ALA A 260 -37.36 12.00 7.11
CA ALA A 260 -37.09 12.36 5.72
C ALA A 260 -35.94 13.36 5.62
N PHE A 261 -35.12 13.23 4.59
CA PHE A 261 -34.03 14.16 4.29
C PHE A 261 -34.60 15.40 3.59
N ALA A 262 -34.38 16.56 4.18
CA ALA A 262 -35.06 17.80 3.85
C ALA A 262 -34.12 18.89 3.30
N GLY A 263 -32.83 18.60 3.15
CA GLY A 263 -31.88 19.48 2.48
C GLY A 263 -30.53 19.55 3.20
N THR A 264 -29.73 20.51 2.77
CA THR A 264 -28.40 20.78 3.35
C THR A 264 -28.23 22.25 3.70
N VAL A 265 -27.39 22.49 4.70
CA VAL A 265 -26.80 23.79 5.00
C VAL A 265 -25.39 23.75 4.45
N GLU A 266 -25.10 24.63 3.51
CA GLU A 266 -23.85 24.62 2.75
C GLU A 266 -22.92 25.75 3.18
N PHE A 267 -21.63 25.52 3.01
CA PHE A 267 -20.66 26.58 2.88
C PHE A 267 -20.75 27.15 1.47
N PHE A 268 -20.35 28.41 1.26
CA PHE A 268 -20.21 28.89 -0.11
C PHE A 268 -19.03 28.17 -0.79
N PRO A 269 -19.24 27.51 -1.94
CA PRO A 269 -18.21 26.66 -2.54
C PRO A 269 -16.95 27.44 -2.92
N GLU A 270 -17.07 28.73 -3.25
CA GLU A 270 -15.94 29.60 -3.56
C GLU A 270 -15.01 29.80 -2.35
N GLU A 271 -15.50 29.68 -1.13
CA GLU A 271 -14.63 29.74 0.05
C GLU A 271 -13.78 28.47 0.18
N GLY A 272 -14.20 27.38 -0.44
CA GLY A 272 -13.48 26.13 -0.55
C GLY A 272 -12.06 26.28 -1.11
N LYS A 273 -11.14 25.46 -0.59
CA LYS A 273 -9.70 25.56 -0.89
C LYS A 273 -9.30 25.30 -2.35
N TYR A 274 -10.15 24.60 -3.09
CA TYR A 274 -9.84 24.10 -4.42
C TYR A 274 -10.97 24.41 -5.39
N HIS A 275 -11.74 25.48 -5.17
CA HIS A 275 -12.87 25.80 -6.01
C HIS A 275 -12.43 26.09 -7.46
N LEU A 276 -11.52 27.06 -7.65
CA LEU A 276 -10.97 27.44 -8.95
C LEU A 276 -9.66 26.71 -9.29
N ASP A 277 -9.31 26.77 -10.57
CA ASP A 277 -8.00 26.36 -11.06
C ASP A 277 -6.93 27.33 -10.56
N GLY A 278 -5.76 26.82 -10.17
CA GLY A 278 -4.72 27.75 -9.74
C GLY A 278 -3.33 27.18 -9.54
N HIS A 279 -2.44 28.13 -9.26
CA HIS A 279 -1.04 27.90 -8.94
C HIS A 279 -0.64 28.84 -7.80
N ARG A 280 -0.66 28.30 -6.58
CA ARG A 280 -0.44 29.00 -5.32
C ARG A 280 0.82 29.85 -5.32
N ASP A 281 1.94 29.25 -5.72
CA ASP A 281 3.25 29.89 -5.64
C ASP A 281 3.37 31.13 -6.54
N CYS A 282 2.51 31.24 -7.56
CA CYS A 282 2.46 32.40 -8.46
C CYS A 282 1.27 33.33 -8.17
N GLY A 283 0.40 32.98 -7.22
CA GLY A 283 -0.83 33.70 -6.91
C GLY A 283 -1.80 33.77 -8.10
N VAL A 284 -1.85 32.70 -8.91
CA VAL A 284 -2.75 32.63 -10.09
C VAL A 284 -3.98 31.82 -9.73
N ALA A 285 -5.16 32.40 -9.94
CA ALA A 285 -6.47 31.76 -9.87
C ALA A 285 -7.22 32.05 -11.18
N LEU A 286 -7.79 31.03 -11.80
CA LEU A 286 -8.44 31.12 -13.10
C LEU A 286 -9.77 30.38 -13.11
N GLU A 287 -10.74 30.94 -13.82
CA GLU A 287 -11.95 30.22 -14.18
C GLU A 287 -11.61 29.06 -15.14
N PRO A 288 -12.38 27.95 -15.13
CA PRO A 288 -12.07 26.79 -15.97
C PRO A 288 -11.93 27.10 -17.46
N ALA A 289 -12.76 28.00 -17.99
CA ALA A 289 -12.67 28.42 -19.40
C ALA A 289 -11.35 29.15 -19.71
N GLN A 290 -10.87 29.99 -18.78
CA GLN A 290 -9.60 30.71 -18.91
C GLN A 290 -8.42 29.74 -18.83
N ALA A 291 -8.46 28.79 -17.88
CA ALA A 291 -7.43 27.77 -17.75
C ALA A 291 -7.34 26.88 -19.01
N LYS A 292 -8.49 26.45 -19.57
CA LYS A 292 -8.54 25.69 -20.83
C LYS A 292 -7.94 26.48 -22.00
N ALA A 293 -8.24 27.77 -22.11
CA ALA A 293 -7.67 28.64 -23.15
C ALA A 293 -6.14 28.75 -23.05
N LEU A 294 -5.57 28.60 -21.85
CA LEU A 294 -4.12 28.59 -21.59
C LEU A 294 -3.50 27.17 -21.59
N GLY A 295 -4.23 26.15 -22.07
CA GLY A 295 -3.76 24.77 -22.08
C GLY A 295 -3.54 24.18 -20.67
N CYS A 296 -4.25 24.70 -19.67
CA CYS A 296 -4.12 24.37 -18.25
C CYS A 296 -2.71 24.61 -17.68
N LEU A 297 -1.99 25.60 -18.22
CA LEU A 297 -0.67 26.02 -17.76
C LEU A 297 -0.73 27.39 -17.08
N CYS A 298 0.12 27.57 -16.07
CA CYS A 298 0.27 28.85 -15.37
C CYS A 298 0.89 29.90 -16.31
N PRO A 299 0.23 31.05 -16.53
CA PRO A 299 0.73 32.09 -17.44
C PRO A 299 2.02 32.77 -16.93
N LYS A 300 2.35 32.64 -15.63
CA LYS A 300 3.56 33.23 -15.03
C LYS A 300 4.79 32.34 -15.11
N CYS A 301 4.65 31.02 -14.95
CA CYS A 301 5.79 30.11 -14.83
C CYS A 301 5.75 28.92 -15.79
N GLY A 302 4.70 28.76 -16.59
CA GLY A 302 4.52 27.67 -17.57
C GLY A 302 4.28 26.28 -16.95
N LYS A 303 4.21 26.15 -15.62
CA LYS A 303 3.92 24.87 -14.95
C LYS A 303 2.43 24.54 -15.01
N PRO A 304 2.04 23.25 -14.97
CA PRO A 304 0.63 22.84 -14.92
C PRO A 304 -0.12 23.44 -13.72
N LEU A 305 -1.36 23.84 -13.94
CA LEU A 305 -2.28 24.28 -12.89
C LEU A 305 -2.80 23.09 -12.07
N THR A 306 -3.11 23.33 -10.80
CA THR A 306 -4.00 22.46 -10.03
C THR A 306 -5.42 22.73 -10.52
N LEU A 307 -6.03 21.74 -11.20
CA LEU A 307 -7.40 21.85 -11.66
C LEU A 307 -8.36 21.72 -10.48
N GLY A 308 -9.18 22.75 -10.28
CA GLY A 308 -10.13 22.88 -9.19
C GLY A 308 -11.39 22.04 -9.36
N VAL A 309 -12.25 22.13 -8.35
CA VAL A 309 -13.52 21.42 -8.26
C VAL A 309 -14.48 21.89 -9.34
N LEU A 310 -14.60 23.20 -9.56
CA LEU A 310 -15.49 23.74 -10.58
C LEU A 310 -15.10 23.24 -11.98
N HIS A 311 -13.80 23.19 -12.29
CA HIS A 311 -13.32 22.64 -13.56
C HIS A 311 -13.77 21.20 -13.74
N ARG A 312 -13.54 20.38 -12.71
CA ARG A 312 -13.81 18.94 -12.78
C ARG A 312 -15.30 18.62 -12.86
N VAL A 313 -16.14 19.38 -12.14
CA VAL A 313 -17.60 19.30 -12.26
C VAL A 313 -18.00 19.60 -13.70
N LEU A 314 -17.56 20.73 -14.27
CA LEU A 314 -17.90 21.11 -15.65
C LEU A 314 -17.29 20.18 -16.72
N GLU A 315 -16.21 19.46 -16.41
CA GLU A 315 -15.64 18.46 -17.30
C GLU A 315 -16.51 17.20 -17.39
N LEU A 316 -17.13 16.79 -16.28
CA LEU A 316 -18.02 15.62 -16.23
C LEU A 316 -19.49 15.96 -16.50
N ALA A 317 -19.89 17.22 -16.34
CA ALA A 317 -21.25 17.68 -16.53
C ALA A 317 -21.82 17.30 -17.90
N ASP A 318 -23.05 16.80 -17.90
CA ASP A 318 -23.81 16.48 -19.11
C ASP A 318 -24.97 17.47 -19.36
N ARG A 319 -25.10 18.49 -18.49
CA ARG A 319 -26.07 19.59 -18.60
C ARG A 319 -25.34 20.94 -18.56
N GLU A 320 -25.78 21.87 -19.41
CA GLU A 320 -25.24 23.24 -19.45
C GLU A 320 -25.64 24.08 -18.22
N THR A 321 -26.81 23.79 -17.66
CA THR A 321 -27.35 24.47 -16.47
C THR A 321 -27.81 23.46 -15.43
N PRO A 322 -27.70 23.77 -14.13
CA PRO A 322 -28.22 22.90 -13.07
C PRO A 322 -29.70 22.57 -13.26
N VAL A 323 -30.05 21.28 -13.18
CA VAL A 323 -31.46 20.83 -13.18
C VAL A 323 -31.69 20.06 -11.89
N ARG A 324 -32.41 20.67 -10.95
CA ARG A 324 -32.76 20.03 -9.68
C ARG A 324 -33.62 18.78 -9.92
N PRO A 325 -33.19 17.58 -9.49
CA PRO A 325 -33.97 16.36 -9.68
C PRO A 325 -35.30 16.40 -8.93
N ASP A 326 -36.30 15.72 -9.47
CA ASP A 326 -37.62 15.61 -8.85
C ASP A 326 -37.52 15.01 -7.44
N GLY A 327 -38.08 15.70 -6.45
CA GLY A 327 -38.04 15.27 -5.05
C GLY A 327 -36.70 15.47 -4.33
N ALA A 328 -35.65 15.96 -4.99
CA ALA A 328 -34.44 16.40 -4.32
C ALA A 328 -34.76 17.64 -3.47
N PRO A 329 -34.38 17.71 -2.18
CA PRO A 329 -34.58 18.91 -1.36
C PRO A 329 -33.65 20.06 -1.76
N GLY A 330 -33.94 21.26 -1.26
CA GLY A 330 -33.12 22.45 -1.51
C GLY A 330 -31.93 22.53 -0.54
N PHE A 331 -31.15 23.59 -0.68
CA PHE A 331 -30.05 23.89 0.22
C PHE A 331 -30.02 25.37 0.61
N THR A 332 -29.20 25.74 1.59
CA THR A 332 -28.99 27.14 1.97
C THR A 332 -27.52 27.37 2.31
N SER A 333 -26.88 28.33 1.64
CA SER A 333 -25.49 28.69 1.91
C SER A 333 -25.38 29.71 3.04
N LEU A 334 -24.55 29.43 4.04
CA LEU A 334 -24.34 30.28 5.22
C LEU A 334 -22.86 30.67 5.37
N ILE A 335 -22.63 31.84 5.96
CA ILE A 335 -21.33 32.28 6.45
C ILE A 335 -21.31 32.04 7.97
N PRO A 336 -20.25 31.45 8.55
CA PRO A 336 -20.14 31.25 9.99
C PRO A 336 -20.42 32.55 10.78
N LEU A 337 -21.19 32.43 11.87
CA LEU A 337 -21.71 33.62 12.57
C LEU A 337 -20.61 34.46 13.21
N ASP A 338 -19.52 33.84 13.66
CA ASP A 338 -18.35 34.55 14.19
C ASP A 338 -17.64 35.38 13.12
N GLU A 339 -17.63 34.92 11.87
CA GLU A 339 -17.09 35.65 10.72
C GLU A 339 -17.98 36.82 10.34
N VAL A 340 -19.31 36.62 10.27
CA VAL A 340 -20.29 37.70 10.05
C VAL A 340 -20.21 38.73 11.18
N ALA A 341 -20.17 38.30 12.43
CA ALA A 341 -20.05 39.17 13.59
C ALA A 341 -18.72 39.94 13.60
N GLY A 342 -17.61 39.26 13.23
CA GLY A 342 -16.30 39.90 13.07
C GLY A 342 -16.31 40.97 12.00
N GLU A 343 -16.91 40.70 10.84
CA GLU A 343 -17.06 41.67 9.74
C GLU A 343 -17.86 42.88 10.20
N VAL A 344 -19.03 42.66 10.81
CA VAL A 344 -19.92 43.71 11.31
C VAL A 344 -19.29 44.59 12.38
N LEU A 345 -18.48 43.99 13.27
CA LEU A 345 -17.79 44.72 14.34
C LEU A 345 -16.43 45.30 13.91
N GLY A 346 -15.96 45.00 12.69
CA GLY A 346 -14.66 45.45 12.18
C GLY A 346 -13.46 44.86 12.94
N VAL A 347 -13.60 43.65 13.50
CA VAL A 347 -12.59 42.96 14.31
C VAL A 347 -12.46 41.48 13.89
N GLY A 348 -11.42 40.80 14.36
CA GLY A 348 -11.28 39.35 14.09
C GLY A 348 -12.38 38.51 14.74
N PRO A 349 -12.75 37.36 14.14
CA PRO A 349 -13.84 36.49 14.60
C PRO A 349 -13.61 35.91 16.01
N LYS A 350 -12.35 35.77 16.43
CA LYS A 350 -11.98 35.18 17.74
C LYS A 350 -11.91 36.17 18.90
N THR A 351 -12.29 37.43 18.70
CA THR A 351 -12.14 38.48 19.72
C THR A 351 -13.21 38.39 20.83
N GLY A 352 -12.91 38.94 22.01
CA GLY A 352 -13.88 39.04 23.11
C GLY A 352 -15.14 39.85 22.74
N LYS A 353 -15.01 40.84 21.85
CA LYS A 353 -16.16 41.63 21.34
C LYS A 353 -17.14 40.75 20.56
N VAL A 354 -16.62 39.89 19.67
CA VAL A 354 -17.44 38.93 18.93
C VAL A 354 -18.11 37.96 19.90
N LYS A 355 -17.35 37.37 20.85
CA LYS A 355 -17.92 36.46 21.87
C LYS A 355 -19.07 37.09 22.64
N ASN A 356 -18.94 38.34 23.09
CA ASN A 356 -20.02 39.04 23.80
C ASN A 356 -21.28 39.23 22.94
N LEU A 357 -21.10 39.54 21.65
CA LEU A 357 -22.22 39.62 20.71
C LEU A 357 -22.87 38.25 20.50
N LEU A 358 -22.08 37.19 20.32
CA LEU A 358 -22.58 35.82 20.19
C LEU A 358 -23.35 35.38 21.44
N THR A 359 -22.84 35.63 22.65
CA THR A 359 -23.56 35.35 23.90
C THR A 359 -24.92 36.03 23.94
N THR A 360 -25.00 37.29 23.49
CA THR A 360 -26.26 38.05 23.42
C THR A 360 -27.22 37.44 22.41
N LEU A 361 -26.72 37.03 21.24
CA LEU A 361 -27.53 36.40 20.19
C LEU A 361 -28.05 35.03 20.64
N PHE A 362 -27.21 34.20 21.23
CA PHE A 362 -27.61 32.87 21.70
C PHE A 362 -28.61 32.92 22.86
N ALA A 363 -28.46 33.89 23.77
CA ALA A 363 -29.45 34.11 24.83
C ALA A 363 -30.85 34.45 24.29
N ARG A 364 -30.94 35.09 23.11
CA ARG A 364 -32.20 35.55 22.52
C ARG A 364 -32.78 34.61 21.46
N PHE A 365 -31.92 34.00 20.65
CA PHE A 365 -32.31 33.24 19.46
C PHE A 365 -31.88 31.77 19.52
N GLY A 366 -31.21 31.35 20.59
CA GLY A 366 -30.79 29.96 20.80
C GLY A 366 -29.43 29.64 20.17
N THR A 367 -29.43 29.08 18.96
CA THR A 367 -28.25 28.47 18.34
C THR A 367 -27.68 29.30 17.20
N GLU A 368 -26.45 28.99 16.77
CA GLU A 368 -25.82 29.64 15.62
C GLU A 368 -26.65 29.53 14.35
N ILE A 369 -27.09 28.31 14.01
CA ILE A 369 -27.88 28.08 12.80
C ILE A 369 -29.26 28.73 12.92
N ALA A 370 -29.87 28.74 14.11
CA ALA A 370 -31.14 29.47 14.32
C ALA A 370 -30.97 30.97 14.09
N VAL A 371 -29.86 31.59 14.54
CA VAL A 371 -29.56 33.00 14.27
C VAL A 371 -29.39 33.25 12.77
N LEU A 372 -28.59 32.42 12.09
CA LEU A 372 -28.25 32.62 10.70
C LEU A 372 -29.41 32.32 9.74
N ARG A 373 -30.23 31.30 10.02
CA ARG A 373 -31.27 30.80 9.11
C ARG A 373 -32.69 31.20 9.49
N ASP A 374 -33.04 31.12 10.77
CA ASP A 374 -34.45 31.12 11.21
C ASP A 374 -34.87 32.46 11.85
N ALA A 375 -33.95 33.15 12.54
CA ALA A 375 -34.25 34.39 13.26
C ALA A 375 -34.78 35.48 12.30
N PRO A 376 -35.86 36.20 12.65
CA PRO A 376 -36.36 37.32 11.86
C PRO A 376 -35.30 38.43 11.73
N VAL A 377 -35.11 38.93 10.50
CA VAL A 377 -34.13 39.99 10.21
C VAL A 377 -34.36 41.24 11.07
N GLU A 378 -35.62 41.62 11.31
CA GLU A 378 -35.95 42.78 12.14
C GLU A 378 -35.53 42.61 13.61
N ASP A 379 -35.61 41.38 14.13
CA ASP A 379 -35.15 41.11 15.50
C ASP A 379 -33.62 41.11 15.60
N LEU A 380 -32.92 40.65 14.57
CA LEU A 380 -31.47 40.77 14.47
C LEU A 380 -31.04 42.24 14.40
N ARG A 381 -31.76 43.09 13.64
CA ARG A 381 -31.51 44.54 13.58
C ARG A 381 -31.65 45.23 14.93
N ARG A 382 -32.58 44.76 15.78
CA ARG A 382 -32.74 45.26 17.16
C ARG A 382 -31.55 44.92 18.06
N VAL A 383 -30.81 43.85 17.78
CA VAL A 383 -29.57 43.53 18.49
C VAL A 383 -28.40 44.32 17.89
N HIS A 384 -28.24 44.29 16.57
CA HIS A 384 -27.24 45.08 15.86
C HIS A 384 -27.72 45.39 14.42
N PRO A 385 -27.90 46.66 14.02
CA PRO A 385 -28.49 47.03 12.73
C PRO A 385 -27.78 46.40 11.52
N ALA A 386 -26.45 46.44 11.51
CA ALA A 386 -25.66 45.86 10.42
C ALA A 386 -25.65 44.32 10.42
N LEU A 387 -25.91 43.66 11.55
CA LEU A 387 -25.99 42.20 11.60
C LEU A 387 -27.24 41.69 10.88
N GLY A 388 -28.40 42.32 11.15
CA GLY A 388 -29.63 41.95 10.46
C GLY A 388 -29.53 42.19 8.95
N GLU A 389 -28.88 43.28 8.53
CA GLU A 389 -28.60 43.52 7.11
C GLU A 389 -27.63 42.49 6.52
N ALA A 390 -26.59 42.10 7.26
CA ALA A 390 -25.65 41.07 6.81
C ALA A 390 -26.35 39.72 6.58
N VAL A 391 -27.15 39.28 7.56
CA VAL A 391 -27.90 38.02 7.46
C VAL A 391 -28.93 38.08 6.33
N ARG A 392 -29.61 39.22 6.13
CA ARG A 392 -30.54 39.41 5.00
C ARG A 392 -29.85 39.25 3.65
N ARG A 393 -28.71 39.92 3.45
CA ARG A 393 -27.92 39.86 2.21
C ARG A 393 -27.39 38.45 1.96
N MET A 394 -26.82 37.81 3.00
CA MET A 394 -26.35 36.43 2.95
C MET A 394 -27.45 35.46 2.53
N ARG A 395 -28.63 35.50 3.18
CA ARG A 395 -29.79 34.65 2.83
C ARG A 395 -30.30 34.85 1.40
N GLN A 396 -30.03 36.01 0.79
CA GLN A 396 -30.38 36.32 -0.59
C GLN A 396 -29.24 36.06 -1.59
N GLY A 397 -28.10 35.52 -1.13
CA GLY A 397 -26.91 35.31 -1.96
C GLY A 397 -26.20 36.60 -2.40
N GLN A 398 -26.55 37.74 -1.81
CA GLN A 398 -25.97 39.06 -2.09
C GLN A 398 -24.63 39.21 -1.35
N VAL A 399 -23.62 38.47 -1.78
CA VAL A 399 -22.29 38.41 -1.16
C VAL A 399 -21.18 38.67 -2.17
N SER A 400 -20.07 39.22 -1.70
CA SER A 400 -18.82 39.34 -2.47
C SER A 400 -17.99 38.08 -2.30
N ARG A 401 -17.56 37.50 -3.43
CA ARG A 401 -16.88 36.20 -3.49
C ARG A 401 -15.44 36.38 -3.96
N GLN A 402 -14.49 35.93 -3.15
CA GLN A 402 -13.11 35.74 -3.55
C GLN A 402 -12.81 34.24 -3.49
N ALA A 403 -12.73 33.59 -4.64
CA ALA A 403 -12.63 32.13 -4.66
C ALA A 403 -11.26 31.61 -4.21
N GLY A 404 -11.28 30.46 -3.53
CA GLY A 404 -10.11 29.69 -3.15
C GLY A 404 -9.59 28.85 -4.31
N TYR A 405 -8.29 28.55 -4.26
CA TYR A 405 -7.57 27.79 -5.30
C TYR A 405 -6.31 27.16 -4.72
N ASP A 406 -5.90 26.03 -5.32
CA ASP A 406 -4.65 25.32 -5.02
C ASP A 406 -4.33 25.21 -3.51
N GLY A 407 -5.36 24.88 -2.71
CA GLY A 407 -5.30 24.61 -1.29
C GLY A 407 -5.38 25.85 -0.38
N GLN A 408 -5.63 27.04 -0.93
CA GLN A 408 -5.91 28.27 -0.18
C GLN A 408 -7.43 28.47 -0.08
N TYR A 409 -7.94 28.72 1.12
CA TYR A 409 -9.35 29.09 1.29
C TYR A 409 -9.64 30.42 0.60
N GLY A 410 -10.82 30.50 0.00
CA GLY A 410 -11.39 31.75 -0.45
C GLY A 410 -11.88 32.60 0.71
N ARG A 411 -12.63 33.64 0.39
CA ARG A 411 -13.23 34.54 1.36
C ARG A 411 -14.57 35.04 0.84
N ILE A 412 -15.61 34.84 1.62
CA ILE A 412 -16.92 35.44 1.39
C ILE A 412 -17.13 36.59 2.36
N THR A 413 -17.68 37.68 1.85
CA THR A 413 -17.96 38.86 2.67
C THR A 413 -19.27 39.49 2.25
N VAL A 414 -19.97 40.08 3.21
CA VAL A 414 -21.31 40.64 2.97
C VAL A 414 -21.29 42.13 2.63
N PHE A 415 -20.26 42.83 3.11
CA PHE A 415 -20.08 44.26 2.87
C PHE A 415 -18.89 44.52 1.95
N SER A 416 -18.99 45.57 1.13
CA SER A 416 -17.86 46.07 0.34
C SER A 416 -16.77 46.67 1.22
N ASP A 417 -15.56 46.84 0.70
CA ASP A 417 -14.47 47.47 1.46
C ASP A 417 -14.80 48.92 1.88
N GLU A 418 -15.63 49.63 1.11
CA GLU A 418 -16.12 50.97 1.45
C GLU A 418 -17.14 50.91 2.59
N GLU A 419 -18.15 50.04 2.49
CA GLU A 419 -19.15 49.84 3.54
C GLU A 419 -18.50 49.39 4.87
N ARG A 420 -17.44 48.57 4.82
CA ARG A 420 -16.67 48.20 6.02
C ARG A 420 -15.96 49.38 6.66
N ARG A 421 -15.46 50.35 5.87
CA ARG A 421 -14.88 51.60 6.39
C ARG A 421 -15.97 52.45 7.05
N GLU A 422 -17.16 52.51 6.47
CA GLU A 422 -18.30 53.22 7.05
C GLU A 422 -18.82 52.58 8.33
N LEU A 423 -18.89 51.25 8.39
CA LEU A 423 -19.22 50.48 9.59
C LEU A 423 -18.24 50.79 10.72
N LYS A 424 -16.93 50.75 10.43
CA LYS A 424 -15.88 51.09 11.40
C LYS A 424 -15.96 52.54 11.88
N ALA A 425 -16.46 53.44 11.03
CA ALA A 425 -16.62 54.85 11.35
C ALA A 425 -18.00 55.21 11.95
N GLY A 426 -18.88 54.22 12.18
CA GLY A 426 -20.21 54.42 12.76
C GLY A 426 -21.21 55.16 11.86
N ARG A 427 -20.96 55.21 10.54
CA ARG A 427 -21.77 55.98 9.57
C ARG A 427 -22.65 55.12 8.66
N PHE A 428 -22.61 53.79 8.81
CA PHE A 428 -23.36 52.87 7.96
C PHE A 428 -24.88 53.09 8.02
N ARG A 429 -25.53 53.19 6.86
CA ARG A 429 -27.00 53.26 6.72
C ARG A 429 -27.52 52.03 5.99
N ALA A 430 -28.42 51.28 6.63
CA ALA A 430 -29.04 50.10 6.02
C ALA A 430 -29.95 50.52 4.84
N GLY A 431 -29.77 49.93 3.65
CA GLY A 431 -30.66 50.09 2.49
C GLY A 431 -30.05 50.64 1.19
N ALA A 432 -28.74 50.91 1.13
CA ALA A 432 -28.08 51.28 -0.14
C ALA A 432 -27.80 50.02 -1.01
N PRO A 433 -28.02 50.06 -2.33
CA PRO A 433 -27.70 48.94 -3.22
C PRO A 433 -26.18 48.75 -3.32
N MET A 434 -25.74 47.48 -3.39
CA MET A 434 -24.33 47.12 -3.54
C MET A 434 -23.81 47.68 -4.87
N ALA A 435 -22.88 48.62 -4.84
CA ALA A 435 -22.17 49.03 -6.05
C ALA A 435 -21.39 47.81 -6.55
N ARG A 436 -21.69 47.36 -7.78
CA ARG A 436 -20.91 46.30 -8.45
C ARG A 436 -19.44 46.74 -8.47
N PRO A 437 -18.48 45.90 -8.05
CA PRO A 437 -17.09 46.20 -8.29
C PRO A 437 -16.90 46.30 -9.81
N ALA A 438 -16.50 47.47 -10.30
CA ALA A 438 -16.04 47.60 -11.67
C ALA A 438 -14.87 46.62 -11.84
N ALA A 439 -14.92 45.79 -12.87
CA ALA A 439 -13.79 44.97 -13.28
C ALA A 439 -12.60 45.91 -13.46
N ARG A 440 -11.63 45.86 -12.54
CA ARG A 440 -10.33 46.49 -12.76
C ARG A 440 -9.61 45.62 -13.78
N GLU A 441 -9.59 46.10 -15.01
CA GLU A 441 -8.54 45.75 -15.96
C GLU A 441 -7.19 45.92 -15.25
N ALA A 442 -6.37 44.89 -15.35
CA ALA A 442 -5.02 44.89 -14.80
C ALA A 442 -4.19 45.88 -15.61
N ASP A 443 -4.12 47.12 -15.15
CA ASP A 443 -3.20 48.11 -15.69
C ASP A 443 -1.76 47.63 -15.48
N ALA A 444 -1.08 47.50 -16.60
CA ALA A 444 0.35 47.27 -16.72
C ALA A 444 1.10 48.49 -16.16
N ALA A 445 1.74 48.33 -15.01
CA ALA A 445 2.82 49.20 -14.57
C ALA A 445 4.16 48.54 -14.92
N GLY A 446 4.80 49.02 -15.98
CA GLY A 446 6.23 48.85 -16.22
C GLY A 446 7.04 49.98 -15.55
N PRO A 447 8.37 49.99 -15.72
CA PRO A 447 9.33 49.43 -14.76
C PRO A 447 10.20 50.51 -14.11
N ASP A 448 10.76 50.21 -12.93
CA ASP A 448 12.12 50.61 -12.53
C ASP A 448 12.43 50.11 -11.11
N GLY A 449 13.57 49.46 -10.92
CA GLY A 449 14.10 49.10 -9.60
C GLY A 449 14.74 47.72 -9.52
N ASP A 450 16.03 47.68 -9.88
CA ASP A 450 17.08 46.72 -9.49
C ASP A 450 16.80 45.21 -9.52
N ALA A 451 17.46 44.57 -10.49
CA ALA A 451 17.61 43.14 -10.62
C ALA A 451 18.23 42.50 -9.36
N PRO A 452 17.55 41.54 -8.71
CA PRO A 452 18.20 40.58 -7.83
C PRO A 452 18.92 39.53 -8.69
N ALA A 453 20.19 39.29 -8.35
CA ALA A 453 21.10 38.38 -9.03
C ALA A 453 20.49 37.00 -9.37
N GLU A 454 20.86 36.51 -10.56
CA GLU A 454 20.53 35.17 -11.07
C GLU A 454 20.74 34.09 -9.99
N PRO A 455 19.76 33.19 -9.77
CA PRO A 455 20.05 31.96 -9.05
C PRO A 455 21.06 31.14 -9.87
N PRO A 456 22.06 30.51 -9.24
CA PRO A 456 23.07 29.75 -9.97
C PRO A 456 22.39 28.64 -10.77
N PRO A 457 22.89 28.33 -11.99
CA PRO A 457 22.31 27.29 -12.81
C PRO A 457 22.32 25.97 -12.05
N ALA A 458 21.19 25.26 -12.08
CA ALA A 458 21.12 23.89 -11.59
C ALA A 458 22.26 23.08 -12.22
N PRO A 459 22.95 22.21 -11.46
CA PRO A 459 24.07 21.45 -12.00
C PRO A 459 23.57 20.62 -13.20
N SER A 460 24.10 20.97 -14.37
CA SER A 460 23.95 20.21 -15.60
C SER A 460 24.40 18.77 -15.33
N LEU A 461 23.42 17.86 -15.32
CA LEU A 461 23.64 16.42 -15.24
C LEU A 461 24.71 16.03 -16.28
N ALA A 462 25.74 15.31 -15.84
CA ALA A 462 26.64 14.61 -16.75
C ALA A 462 25.79 13.80 -17.73
N ARG A 463 26.04 14.00 -19.03
CA ARG A 463 25.25 13.51 -20.17
C ARG A 463 24.97 12.01 -20.03
N ALA A 464 23.83 11.65 -19.42
CA ALA A 464 23.33 10.28 -19.41
C ALA A 464 23.00 9.88 -20.85
N ALA A 465 23.12 8.59 -21.18
CA ALA A 465 22.72 8.08 -22.49
C ALA A 465 21.27 8.50 -22.76
N ALA A 466 21.04 9.15 -23.91
CA ALA A 466 19.71 9.59 -24.29
C ALA A 466 18.75 8.40 -24.37
N PRO A 467 17.49 8.53 -23.91
CA PRO A 467 16.50 7.46 -24.04
C PRO A 467 16.33 7.13 -25.53
N ALA A 468 16.32 5.84 -25.85
CA ALA A 468 16.20 5.40 -27.22
C ALA A 468 14.72 5.43 -27.64
N ALA A 469 14.44 5.73 -28.92
CA ALA A 469 13.08 5.94 -29.40
C ALA A 469 12.12 4.76 -29.07
N PRO A 470 10.83 5.02 -28.78
CA PRO A 470 9.85 3.95 -28.55
C PRO A 470 9.73 3.04 -29.77
N LEU A 471 9.75 1.72 -29.55
CA LEU A 471 9.47 0.73 -30.60
C LEU A 471 7.96 0.48 -30.71
N PRO A 472 7.41 0.19 -31.90
CA PRO A 472 6.04 -0.28 -32.06
C PRO A 472 5.81 -1.61 -31.33
N ARG A 473 4.55 -1.98 -31.06
CA ARG A 473 4.18 -3.26 -30.42
C ARG A 473 4.83 -4.42 -31.20
N GLY A 474 5.77 -5.15 -30.58
CA GLY A 474 6.50 -6.27 -31.17
C GLY A 474 7.81 -6.61 -30.45
N LEU A 475 8.51 -7.65 -30.93
CA LEU A 475 9.85 -8.04 -30.46
C LEU A 475 10.92 -7.04 -30.92
N THR A 476 11.96 -6.81 -30.12
CA THR A 476 13.15 -6.06 -30.58
C THR A 476 13.96 -6.85 -31.60
N PRO A 477 14.88 -6.21 -32.36
CA PRO A 477 15.77 -6.94 -33.25
C PRO A 477 16.57 -8.05 -32.54
N ASP A 478 17.05 -7.81 -31.31
CA ASP A 478 17.77 -8.82 -30.52
C ASP A 478 16.85 -9.96 -30.07
N GLN A 479 15.63 -9.64 -29.61
CA GLN A 479 14.64 -10.64 -29.21
C GLN A 479 14.14 -11.48 -30.39
N LYS A 480 13.92 -10.85 -31.54
CA LYS A 480 13.56 -11.50 -32.80
C LYS A 480 14.66 -12.45 -33.24
N ARG A 481 15.92 -11.98 -33.24
CA ARG A 481 17.10 -12.81 -33.54
C ARG A 481 17.21 -14.01 -32.58
N ALA A 482 16.90 -13.84 -31.29
CA ALA A 482 16.89 -14.94 -30.34
C ALA A 482 15.76 -15.94 -30.58
N ALA A 483 14.56 -15.48 -30.93
CA ALA A 483 13.41 -16.34 -31.18
C ALA A 483 13.53 -17.14 -32.49
N GLU A 484 14.02 -16.50 -33.57
CA GLU A 484 14.02 -17.04 -34.93
C GLU A 484 15.33 -17.75 -35.33
N THR A 485 16.33 -17.79 -34.43
CA THR A 485 17.63 -18.38 -34.77
C THR A 485 17.52 -19.85 -35.17
N ALA A 486 18.25 -20.21 -36.23
CA ALA A 486 18.43 -21.59 -36.68
C ALA A 486 19.51 -22.35 -35.88
N ALA A 487 20.24 -21.66 -35.01
CA ALA A 487 21.24 -22.29 -34.14
C ALA A 487 20.58 -23.31 -33.20
N ARG A 488 21.23 -24.47 -33.05
CA ARG A 488 20.70 -25.59 -32.26
C ARG A 488 20.82 -25.36 -30.75
N HIS A 489 21.96 -24.83 -30.31
CA HIS A 489 22.21 -24.55 -28.90
C HIS A 489 22.42 -23.04 -28.74
N VAL A 490 21.55 -22.41 -27.97
CA VAL A 490 21.49 -20.96 -27.83
C VAL A 490 21.55 -20.58 -26.36
N LEU A 491 22.42 -19.64 -26.02
CA LEU A 491 22.41 -18.93 -24.75
C LEU A 491 22.05 -17.46 -24.98
N THR A 492 20.86 -17.09 -24.54
CA THR A 492 20.39 -15.70 -24.58
C THR A 492 20.78 -14.99 -23.28
N VAL A 493 21.73 -14.05 -23.37
CA VAL A 493 22.17 -13.21 -22.23
C VAL A 493 21.22 -12.02 -22.11
N ALA A 494 20.38 -12.06 -21.10
CA ALA A 494 19.24 -11.17 -20.98
C ALA A 494 19.22 -10.49 -19.60
N GLY A 495 19.72 -9.26 -19.56
CA GLY A 495 19.76 -8.43 -18.35
C GLY A 495 18.37 -8.18 -17.72
N PRO A 496 18.30 -7.54 -16.55
CA PRO A 496 17.03 -7.24 -15.90
C PRO A 496 16.16 -6.38 -16.81
N GLY A 497 14.86 -6.66 -16.88
CA GLY A 497 13.90 -5.86 -17.66
C GLY A 497 14.05 -5.94 -19.19
N THR A 498 14.86 -6.84 -19.73
CA THR A 498 15.07 -7.02 -21.19
C THR A 498 13.99 -7.87 -21.87
N GLY A 499 13.01 -8.38 -21.12
CA GLY A 499 11.92 -9.20 -21.67
C GLY A 499 12.25 -10.69 -21.80
N LYS A 500 12.98 -11.28 -20.84
CA LYS A 500 13.30 -12.72 -20.78
C LYS A 500 12.11 -13.63 -21.08
N THR A 501 11.06 -13.54 -20.27
CA THR A 501 9.85 -14.35 -20.44
C THR A 501 9.15 -14.09 -21.77
N HIS A 502 9.19 -12.85 -22.28
CA HIS A 502 8.61 -12.52 -23.58
C HIS A 502 9.39 -13.18 -24.72
N THR A 503 10.71 -13.18 -24.64
CA THR A 503 11.61 -13.84 -25.60
C THR A 503 11.45 -15.36 -25.56
N LEU A 504 11.33 -15.94 -24.36
CA LEU A 504 11.07 -17.38 -24.17
C LEU A 504 9.74 -17.79 -24.81
N LEU A 505 8.66 -17.02 -24.58
CA LEU A 505 7.36 -17.25 -25.21
C LEU A 505 7.41 -17.09 -26.73
N ALA A 506 8.13 -16.09 -27.23
CA ALA A 506 8.34 -15.90 -28.66
C ALA A 506 9.05 -17.11 -29.29
N ARG A 507 10.08 -17.67 -28.64
CA ARG A 507 10.75 -18.88 -29.12
C ARG A 507 9.81 -20.08 -29.15
N ILE A 508 8.99 -20.28 -28.12
CA ILE A 508 8.01 -21.39 -28.10
C ILE A 508 7.02 -21.24 -29.27
N ARG A 509 6.50 -20.04 -29.49
CA ARG A 509 5.57 -19.74 -30.59
C ARG A 509 6.20 -19.98 -31.94
N GLU A 510 7.45 -19.57 -32.11
CA GLU A 510 8.19 -19.80 -33.34
C GLU A 510 8.32 -21.29 -33.64
N LEU A 511 8.66 -22.11 -32.64
CA LEU A 511 8.75 -23.56 -32.78
C LEU A 511 7.39 -24.19 -33.16
N LEU A 512 6.31 -23.78 -32.50
CA LEU A 512 4.95 -24.26 -32.81
C LEU A 512 4.54 -23.85 -34.24
N ALA A 513 4.82 -22.61 -34.65
CA ALA A 513 4.53 -22.10 -35.99
C ALA A 513 5.31 -22.86 -37.08
N HIS A 514 6.51 -23.36 -36.75
CA HIS A 514 7.32 -24.22 -37.62
C HIS A 514 6.92 -25.71 -37.56
N GLY A 515 5.80 -26.05 -36.92
CA GLY A 515 5.24 -27.40 -36.90
C GLY A 515 5.84 -28.34 -35.85
N VAL A 516 6.57 -27.83 -34.85
CA VAL A 516 7.02 -28.65 -33.71
C VAL A 516 5.81 -28.98 -32.83
N ALA A 517 5.53 -30.26 -32.62
CA ALA A 517 4.45 -30.68 -31.74
C ALA A 517 4.71 -30.26 -30.27
N ALA A 518 3.66 -29.81 -29.57
CA ALA A 518 3.77 -29.25 -28.23
C ALA A 518 4.36 -30.24 -27.20
N ASP A 519 4.08 -31.53 -27.34
CA ASP A 519 4.63 -32.61 -26.50
C ASP A 519 6.16 -32.77 -26.66
N LYS A 520 6.76 -32.23 -27.73
CA LYS A 520 8.20 -32.23 -27.98
C LYS A 520 8.93 -31.02 -27.42
N ILE A 521 8.22 -30.06 -26.83
CA ILE A 521 8.77 -28.83 -26.26
C ILE A 521 8.68 -28.89 -24.73
N LEU A 522 9.82 -28.69 -24.07
CA LEU A 522 9.93 -28.58 -22.62
C LEU A 522 10.42 -27.19 -22.21
N ALA A 523 9.69 -26.52 -21.32
CA ALA A 523 10.13 -25.28 -20.68
C ALA A 523 10.45 -25.52 -19.19
N VAL A 524 11.72 -25.40 -18.83
CA VAL A 524 12.21 -25.53 -17.45
C VAL A 524 12.28 -24.16 -16.80
N THR A 525 11.70 -24.04 -15.61
CA THR A 525 11.71 -22.80 -14.83
C THR A 525 12.24 -23.04 -13.40
N PHE A 526 12.73 -21.98 -12.75
CA PHE A 526 13.27 -22.09 -11.40
C PHE A 526 12.20 -22.26 -10.31
N THR A 527 10.97 -21.80 -10.53
CA THR A 527 9.89 -21.84 -9.53
C THR A 527 8.58 -22.36 -10.13
N ARG A 528 7.77 -23.06 -9.32
CA ARG A 528 6.44 -23.54 -9.74
C ARG A 528 5.52 -22.39 -10.17
N ARG A 529 5.65 -21.22 -9.55
CA ARG A 529 4.91 -20.01 -9.92
C ARG A 529 5.27 -19.52 -11.32
N ALA A 530 6.56 -19.52 -11.68
CA ALA A 530 7.01 -19.14 -13.01
C ALA A 530 6.49 -20.12 -14.08
N ALA A 531 6.54 -21.43 -13.79
CA ALA A 531 5.93 -22.45 -14.66
C ALA A 531 4.43 -22.23 -14.87
N ALA A 532 3.68 -21.99 -13.79
CA ALA A 532 2.24 -21.74 -13.87
C ALA A 532 1.91 -20.48 -14.70
N GLN A 533 2.64 -19.39 -14.48
CA GLN A 533 2.47 -18.15 -15.27
C GLN A 533 2.81 -18.34 -16.74
N LEU A 534 3.83 -19.15 -17.06
CA LEU A 534 4.19 -19.44 -18.44
C LEU A 534 3.07 -20.21 -19.16
N ARG A 535 2.50 -21.24 -18.51
CA ARG A 535 1.35 -22.01 -19.03
C ARG A 535 0.12 -21.13 -19.22
N GLU A 536 -0.21 -20.29 -18.24
CA GLU A 536 -1.35 -19.38 -18.34
C GLU A 536 -1.21 -18.41 -19.53
N ARG A 537 -0.02 -17.86 -19.75
CA ARG A 537 0.25 -16.97 -20.90
C ARG A 537 0.22 -17.68 -22.24
N LEU A 538 0.61 -18.95 -22.30
CA LEU A 538 0.49 -19.76 -23.51
C LEU A 538 -0.99 -20.05 -23.80
N ALA A 539 -1.79 -20.40 -22.78
CA ALA A 539 -3.21 -20.73 -22.93
C ALA A 539 -4.11 -19.54 -23.31
N ARG A 540 -3.78 -18.32 -22.86
CA ARG A 540 -4.60 -17.12 -23.16
C ARG A 540 -4.56 -16.72 -24.63
N ASP A 541 -3.46 -16.98 -25.31
CA ASP A 541 -3.23 -16.53 -26.69
C ASP A 541 -3.58 -17.61 -27.73
N ASP A 542 -3.84 -18.85 -27.31
CA ASP A 542 -4.11 -19.99 -28.19
C ASP A 542 -5.43 -20.71 -27.77
N ALA A 543 -6.52 -20.42 -28.47
CA ALA A 543 -7.87 -20.85 -28.11
C ALA A 543 -8.16 -22.31 -28.54
N GLY A 544 -7.39 -23.27 -28.02
CA GLY A 544 -7.72 -24.71 -28.11
C GLY A 544 -6.60 -25.66 -28.55
N GLY A 545 -5.35 -25.21 -28.71
CA GLY A 545 -4.20 -26.07 -29.05
C GLY A 545 -3.56 -26.76 -27.82
N ASP A 546 -2.86 -27.88 -28.07
CA ASP A 546 -2.03 -28.52 -27.04
C ASP A 546 -0.91 -27.57 -26.59
N ILE A 547 -0.76 -27.39 -25.27
CA ILE A 547 0.26 -26.52 -24.69
C ILE A 547 1.54 -27.29 -24.33
N PRO A 548 2.74 -26.74 -24.57
CA PRO A 548 3.99 -27.35 -24.14
C PRO A 548 4.08 -27.61 -22.64
N ARG A 549 4.83 -28.65 -22.26
CA ARG A 549 5.10 -28.93 -20.84
C ARG A 549 6.02 -27.85 -20.27
N ALA A 550 5.58 -27.22 -19.18
CA ALA A 550 6.40 -26.26 -18.44
C ALA A 550 6.40 -26.61 -16.95
N ASP A 551 7.57 -26.81 -16.34
CA ASP A 551 7.67 -27.14 -14.91
C ASP A 551 9.08 -26.84 -14.34
N THR A 552 9.29 -27.16 -13.06
CA THR A 552 10.60 -27.14 -12.39
C THR A 552 11.33 -28.47 -12.54
N LEU A 553 12.67 -28.47 -12.47
CA LEU A 553 13.47 -29.71 -12.55
C LEU A 553 13.06 -30.76 -11.51
N HIS A 554 12.77 -30.35 -10.27
CA HIS A 554 12.37 -31.27 -9.20
C HIS A 554 11.02 -31.94 -9.48
N ALA A 555 10.04 -31.18 -9.99
CA ALA A 555 8.73 -31.72 -10.36
C ALA A 555 8.83 -32.67 -11.56
N LEU A 556 9.69 -32.35 -12.54
CA LEU A 556 9.98 -33.23 -13.67
C LEU A 556 10.66 -34.52 -13.21
N ALA A 557 11.63 -34.42 -12.30
CA ALA A 557 12.34 -35.56 -11.74
C ALA A 557 11.41 -36.49 -10.97
N LEU A 558 10.52 -35.94 -10.13
CA LEU A 558 9.53 -36.71 -9.39
C LEU A 558 8.61 -37.48 -10.34
N ALA A 559 8.05 -36.80 -11.35
CA ALA A 559 7.18 -37.43 -12.34
C ALA A 559 7.91 -38.53 -13.11
N ALA A 560 9.14 -38.27 -13.56
CA ALA A 560 9.93 -39.24 -14.31
C ALA A 560 10.32 -40.47 -13.48
N LEU A 561 10.57 -40.30 -12.18
CA LEU A 561 10.88 -41.42 -11.29
C LEU A 561 9.65 -42.29 -11.00
N ALA A 562 8.47 -41.69 -10.84
CA ALA A 562 7.21 -42.43 -10.70
C ALA A 562 6.93 -43.33 -11.92
N GLU A 563 7.24 -42.87 -13.13
CA GLU A 563 7.09 -43.63 -14.38
C GLU A 563 8.05 -44.85 -14.47
N THR A 564 9.14 -44.89 -13.69
CA THR A 564 10.12 -46.00 -13.73
C THR A 564 9.70 -47.25 -12.93
N GLY A 565 8.46 -47.31 -12.43
CA GLY A 565 7.88 -48.50 -11.79
C GLY A 565 8.16 -48.65 -10.29
N GLY A 566 8.61 -47.59 -9.62
CA GLY A 566 8.78 -47.54 -8.15
C GLY A 566 7.57 -46.92 -7.44
N SER A 567 7.38 -47.22 -6.15
CA SER A 567 6.45 -46.47 -5.30
C SER A 567 6.90 -45.01 -5.21
N GLU A 568 5.96 -44.06 -5.27
CA GLU A 568 6.26 -42.63 -5.19
C GLU A 568 7.02 -42.31 -3.89
N PRO A 569 8.22 -41.71 -3.96
CA PRO A 569 9.03 -41.47 -2.78
C PRO A 569 8.44 -40.36 -1.91
N VAL A 570 8.49 -40.52 -0.58
CA VAL A 570 8.13 -39.45 0.35
C VAL A 570 9.25 -38.42 0.37
N VAL A 571 8.99 -37.24 -0.18
CA VAL A 571 9.97 -36.15 -0.30
C VAL A 571 10.02 -35.32 0.98
N LEU A 572 11.18 -35.28 1.62
CA LEU A 572 11.46 -34.52 2.83
C LEU A 572 11.61 -33.03 2.53
N SER A 573 11.06 -32.21 3.42
CA SER A 573 11.40 -30.78 3.50
C SER A 573 12.89 -30.59 3.86
N GLU A 574 13.46 -29.42 3.56
CA GLU A 574 14.86 -29.11 3.90
C GLU A 574 15.14 -29.25 5.41
N ASP A 575 14.19 -28.83 6.26
CA ASP A 575 14.28 -28.97 7.70
C ASP A 575 14.16 -30.43 8.18
N SER A 576 13.26 -31.22 7.55
CA SER A 576 13.13 -32.65 7.86
C SER A 576 14.39 -33.42 7.43
N ALA A 577 14.93 -33.11 6.26
CA ALA A 577 16.16 -33.69 5.74
C ALA A 577 17.35 -33.40 6.66
N ARG A 578 17.46 -32.14 7.13
CA ARG A 578 18.42 -31.72 8.15
C ARG A 578 18.27 -32.48 9.47
N ARG A 579 17.05 -32.63 9.97
CA ARG A 579 16.78 -33.38 11.21
C ARG A 579 17.13 -34.86 11.07
N LEU A 580 16.79 -35.47 9.93
CA LEU A 580 17.17 -36.86 9.65
C LEU A 580 18.69 -37.02 9.58
N PHE A 581 19.39 -36.04 9.00
CA PHE A 581 20.86 -36.01 9.02
C PHE A 581 21.40 -35.92 10.46
N ASP A 582 20.85 -35.07 11.31
CA ASP A 582 21.26 -34.96 12.71
C ASP A 582 20.98 -36.29 13.48
N LEU A 583 19.84 -36.96 13.23
CA LEU A 583 19.48 -38.24 13.84
C LEU A 583 20.36 -39.40 13.36
N ALA A 584 20.73 -39.42 12.08
CA ALA A 584 21.62 -40.44 11.51
C ALA A 584 23.07 -40.31 11.99
N ASN A 585 23.41 -39.17 12.59
CA ASN A 585 24.77 -38.83 13.02
C ASN A 585 24.79 -38.28 14.46
N PRO A 586 24.36 -39.06 15.46
CA PRO A 586 24.20 -38.59 16.84
C PRO A 586 25.52 -38.20 17.52
N GLU A 587 26.64 -38.76 17.07
CA GLU A 587 27.99 -38.41 17.56
C GLU A 587 28.50 -37.05 17.06
N LEU A 588 27.81 -36.43 16.09
CA LEU A 588 28.21 -35.17 15.52
C LEU A 588 27.98 -34.03 16.52
N PRO A 589 29.02 -33.25 16.91
CA PRO A 589 28.83 -32.15 17.85
C PRO A 589 27.78 -31.17 17.33
N ARG A 590 26.85 -30.74 18.20
CA ARG A 590 25.77 -29.79 17.85
C ARG A 590 26.29 -28.50 17.20
N SER A 591 27.49 -28.06 17.57
CA SER A 591 28.17 -26.91 16.97
C SER A 591 28.57 -27.12 15.50
N ARG A 592 28.82 -28.36 15.07
CA ARG A 592 29.27 -28.73 13.71
C ARG A 592 28.17 -29.36 12.85
N ALA A 593 27.05 -29.76 13.45
CA ALA A 593 25.92 -30.35 12.73
C ALA A 593 25.40 -29.48 11.58
N LYS A 594 25.27 -28.17 11.82
CA LYS A 594 24.81 -27.21 10.81
C LYS A 594 25.76 -27.09 9.62
N SER A 595 27.05 -26.91 9.87
CA SER A 595 28.02 -26.74 8.81
C SER A 595 28.21 -28.03 8.02
N ALA A 596 28.22 -29.19 8.69
CA ALA A 596 28.34 -30.49 8.02
C ALA A 596 27.17 -30.78 7.07
N TRP A 597 25.93 -30.45 7.47
CA TRP A 597 24.78 -30.54 6.58
C TRP A 597 24.92 -29.63 5.36
N GLN A 598 25.33 -28.38 5.57
CA GLN A 598 25.54 -27.41 4.49
C GLN A 598 26.64 -27.86 3.52
N GLU A 599 27.74 -28.40 4.03
CA GLU A 599 28.83 -28.99 3.24
C GLU A 599 28.33 -30.17 2.40
N LEU A 600 27.56 -31.10 2.99
CA LEU A 600 26.99 -32.25 2.27
C LEU A 600 26.01 -31.80 1.17
N SER A 601 25.04 -30.97 1.51
CA SER A 601 24.04 -30.47 0.56
C SER A 601 24.71 -29.74 -0.61
N LEU A 602 25.69 -28.88 -0.32
CA LEU A 602 26.44 -28.15 -1.35
C LEU A 602 27.31 -29.07 -2.21
N ALA A 603 27.97 -30.08 -1.61
CA ALA A 603 28.81 -31.02 -2.34
C ALA A 603 28.00 -31.83 -3.36
N ARG A 604 26.80 -32.29 -2.98
CA ARG A 604 25.89 -33.02 -3.88
C ARG A 604 25.43 -32.16 -5.06
N GLU A 605 24.97 -30.95 -4.80
CA GLU A 605 24.57 -29.99 -5.86
C GLU A 605 25.73 -29.63 -6.80
N LYS A 606 26.96 -29.55 -6.26
CA LYS A 606 28.17 -29.30 -7.04
C LYS A 606 28.74 -30.52 -7.75
N MET A 607 28.17 -31.72 -7.53
CA MET A 607 28.74 -33.00 -7.96
C MET A 607 30.21 -33.19 -7.55
N ALA A 608 30.57 -32.69 -6.36
CA ALA A 608 31.92 -32.79 -5.80
C ALA A 608 31.97 -33.79 -4.64
N PRO A 609 33.08 -34.50 -4.43
CA PRO A 609 33.20 -35.37 -3.26
C PRO A 609 33.13 -34.54 -1.97
N PRO A 610 32.43 -35.00 -0.93
CA PRO A 610 32.46 -34.35 0.38
C PRO A 610 33.91 -34.33 0.90
N VAL A 611 34.44 -33.15 1.25
CA VAL A 611 35.85 -32.97 1.66
C VAL A 611 36.15 -33.74 2.95
N LEU A 612 36.99 -34.78 2.89
CA LEU A 612 37.51 -35.49 4.07
C LEU A 612 38.42 -34.54 4.89
N THR A 613 38.07 -34.23 6.14
CA THR A 613 38.93 -33.40 7.00
C THR A 613 40.04 -34.24 7.68
N PRO A 614 41.31 -33.77 7.76
CA PRO A 614 42.46 -34.58 8.20
C PRO A 614 42.58 -34.83 9.72
N GLN A 615 41.56 -34.58 10.53
CA GLN A 615 41.69 -34.43 12.00
C GLN A 615 41.09 -35.57 12.83
N GLY A 616 41.03 -36.80 12.30
CA GLY A 616 40.58 -37.98 13.07
C GLY A 616 39.07 -38.05 13.36
N MET A 617 38.27 -37.08 12.88
CA MET A 617 36.83 -37.27 12.70
C MET A 617 36.60 -37.95 11.35
N ALA A 618 35.77 -39.00 11.31
CA ALA A 618 35.33 -39.57 10.05
C ALA A 618 34.78 -38.45 9.16
N GLY A 619 35.33 -38.29 7.96
CA GLY A 619 34.98 -37.17 7.08
C GLY A 619 33.50 -37.23 6.65
N PRO A 620 32.99 -36.17 5.99
CA PRO A 620 31.59 -36.06 5.58
C PRO A 620 31.09 -37.23 4.71
N GLY A 621 31.97 -38.02 4.09
CA GLY A 621 31.60 -39.29 3.44
C GLY A 621 30.95 -40.33 4.36
N LEU A 622 31.38 -40.45 5.63
CA LEU A 622 30.74 -41.37 6.58
C LEU A 622 29.33 -40.88 6.93
N TYR A 623 29.20 -39.59 7.28
CA TYR A 623 27.91 -39.02 7.68
C TYR A 623 26.91 -39.00 6.51
N ALA A 624 27.40 -38.77 5.28
CA ALA A 624 26.62 -38.89 4.06
C ALA A 624 26.12 -40.32 3.83
N ALA A 625 26.98 -41.33 4.04
CA ALA A 625 26.61 -42.74 3.89
C ALA A 625 25.55 -43.16 4.91
N ARG A 626 25.68 -42.73 6.18
CA ARG A 626 24.67 -42.98 7.22
C ARG A 626 23.35 -42.29 6.92
N TYR A 627 23.41 -41.04 6.46
CA TYR A 627 22.22 -40.31 6.03
C TYR A 627 21.51 -40.98 4.84
N ALA A 628 22.28 -41.43 3.84
CA ALA A 628 21.74 -42.17 2.70
C ALA A 628 21.12 -43.51 3.11
N GLU A 629 21.74 -44.24 4.06
CA GLU A 629 21.18 -45.47 4.60
C GLU A 629 19.89 -45.23 5.39
N ALA A 630 19.87 -44.19 6.24
CA ALA A 630 18.66 -43.82 6.99
C ALA A 630 17.49 -43.49 6.05
N LYS A 631 17.75 -42.75 4.96
CA LYS A 631 16.75 -42.50 3.91
C LYS A 631 16.27 -43.78 3.24
N ARG A 632 17.18 -44.70 2.87
CA ARG A 632 16.83 -45.99 2.26
C ARG A 632 15.93 -46.84 3.16
N GLN A 633 16.31 -47.01 4.42
CA GLN A 633 15.57 -47.83 5.39
C GLN A 633 14.14 -47.30 5.60
N ALA A 634 13.98 -45.98 5.65
CA ALA A 634 12.69 -45.33 5.83
C ALA A 634 11.94 -45.04 4.52
N ARG A 635 12.48 -45.41 3.35
CA ARG A 635 11.94 -45.09 2.01
C ARG A 635 11.67 -43.60 1.80
N LEU A 636 12.56 -42.76 2.32
CA LEU A 636 12.49 -41.30 2.21
C LEU A 636 13.41 -40.81 1.10
N SER A 637 13.10 -39.66 0.52
CA SER A 637 13.98 -38.94 -0.41
C SER A 637 14.03 -37.47 -0.03
N ASP A 638 15.15 -36.80 -0.26
CA ASP A 638 15.23 -35.34 -0.26
C ASP A 638 15.14 -34.78 -1.69
N PHE A 639 15.10 -33.45 -1.83
CA PHE A 639 14.99 -32.82 -3.14
C PHE A 639 16.16 -33.15 -4.08
N THR A 640 17.37 -33.28 -3.56
CA THR A 640 18.56 -33.57 -4.36
C THR A 640 18.56 -35.03 -4.84
N ASP A 641 18.00 -35.97 -4.07
CA ASP A 641 17.82 -37.38 -4.49
C ASP A 641 16.97 -37.49 -5.76
N LEU A 642 15.96 -36.63 -5.93
CA LEU A 642 15.13 -36.63 -7.13
C LEU A 642 15.97 -36.36 -8.39
N LEU A 643 16.84 -35.34 -8.32
CA LEU A 643 17.69 -34.94 -9.44
C LEU A 643 18.76 -35.99 -9.74
N GLU A 644 19.45 -36.49 -8.71
CA GLU A 644 20.46 -37.55 -8.83
C GLU A 644 19.83 -38.84 -9.38
N GLY A 645 18.67 -39.23 -8.86
CA GLY A 645 17.92 -40.41 -9.27
C GLY A 645 17.48 -40.33 -10.73
N TRP A 646 16.94 -39.19 -11.16
CA TRP A 646 16.53 -39.02 -12.56
C TRP A 646 17.73 -39.01 -13.51
N LEU A 647 18.82 -38.33 -13.15
CA LEU A 647 20.06 -38.35 -13.92
C LEU A 647 20.59 -39.79 -14.09
N ALA A 648 20.61 -40.58 -13.02
CA ALA A 648 21.01 -41.99 -13.06
C ALA A 648 20.03 -42.86 -13.88
N ALA A 649 18.72 -42.58 -13.83
CA ALA A 649 17.72 -43.27 -14.64
C ALA A 649 17.90 -43.00 -16.14
N ILE A 650 18.26 -41.76 -16.52
CA ILE A 650 18.60 -41.42 -17.91
C ILE A 650 19.89 -42.15 -18.34
N ALA A 651 20.94 -42.08 -17.53
CA ALA A 651 22.22 -42.72 -17.82
C ALA A 651 22.12 -44.25 -17.97
N SER A 652 21.26 -44.89 -17.17
CA SER A 652 20.98 -46.34 -17.26
C SER A 652 19.96 -46.72 -18.32
N GLY A 653 19.37 -45.75 -19.03
CA GLY A 653 18.35 -45.98 -20.05
C GLY A 653 16.96 -46.36 -19.52
N ARG A 654 16.74 -46.35 -18.20
CA ARG A 654 15.44 -46.56 -17.54
C ARG A 654 14.47 -45.40 -17.74
N SER A 655 14.99 -44.19 -17.93
CA SER A 655 14.23 -43.01 -18.33
C SER A 655 14.73 -42.55 -19.70
N ARG A 656 13.82 -42.33 -20.66
CA ARG A 656 14.15 -41.86 -22.01
C ARG A 656 13.31 -40.63 -22.34
N PRO A 657 13.74 -39.42 -21.92
CA PRO A 657 13.02 -38.18 -22.23
C PRO A 657 12.77 -38.05 -23.74
N ALA A 658 11.57 -37.65 -24.17
CA ALA A 658 11.19 -37.64 -25.58
C ALA A 658 11.18 -36.23 -26.24
N TRP A 659 11.60 -35.21 -25.49
CA TRP A 659 11.62 -33.82 -25.99
C TRP A 659 12.72 -33.60 -27.02
N THR A 660 12.41 -32.78 -28.04
CA THR A 660 13.37 -32.34 -29.06
C THR A 660 13.81 -30.89 -28.86
N HIS A 661 13.08 -30.11 -28.06
CA HIS A 661 13.42 -28.73 -27.73
C HIS A 661 13.32 -28.51 -26.23
N VAL A 662 14.44 -28.15 -25.59
CA VAL A 662 14.51 -27.86 -24.16
C VAL A 662 14.84 -26.39 -23.98
N LEU A 663 13.93 -25.65 -23.37
CA LEU A 663 14.07 -24.24 -23.07
C LEU A 663 14.26 -24.08 -21.56
N VAL A 664 15.21 -23.25 -21.14
CA VAL A 664 15.61 -23.12 -19.73
C VAL A 664 15.64 -21.66 -19.35
N ASP A 665 14.80 -21.26 -18.40
CA ASP A 665 14.80 -19.91 -17.81
C ASP A 665 15.71 -19.84 -16.57
N GLU A 666 16.24 -18.65 -16.29
CA GLU A 666 17.16 -18.36 -15.19
C GLU A 666 18.36 -19.31 -15.09
N VAL A 667 18.95 -19.67 -16.24
CA VAL A 667 20.02 -20.67 -16.34
C VAL A 667 21.21 -20.40 -15.42
N GLN A 668 21.49 -19.14 -15.09
CA GLN A 668 22.60 -18.75 -14.21
C GLN A 668 22.48 -19.24 -12.76
N ASP A 669 21.27 -19.63 -12.33
CA ASP A 669 21.03 -20.09 -10.96
C ASP A 669 21.12 -21.61 -10.82
N LEU A 670 21.38 -22.31 -11.93
CA LEU A 670 21.45 -23.76 -11.92
C LEU A 670 22.78 -24.25 -11.35
N THR A 671 22.68 -25.31 -10.55
CA THR A 671 23.81 -26.02 -9.98
C THR A 671 24.46 -26.94 -11.02
N PRO A 672 25.71 -27.38 -10.82
CA PRO A 672 26.35 -28.37 -11.69
C PRO A 672 25.50 -29.63 -11.91
N LEU A 673 24.87 -30.15 -10.85
CA LEU A 673 23.94 -31.29 -10.94
C LEU A 673 22.75 -31.00 -11.87
N GLN A 674 22.13 -29.83 -11.73
CA GLN A 674 20.99 -29.43 -12.55
C GLN A 674 21.39 -29.20 -14.02
N LEU A 675 22.56 -28.62 -14.27
CA LEU A 675 23.10 -28.46 -15.63
C LEU A 675 23.42 -29.83 -16.26
N ALA A 676 24.03 -30.75 -15.52
CA ALA A 676 24.29 -32.11 -15.98
C ALA A 676 22.99 -32.85 -16.31
N LEU A 677 21.94 -32.68 -15.48
CA LEU A 677 20.61 -33.23 -15.75
C LEU A 677 19.99 -32.63 -17.01
N ILE A 678 20.07 -31.32 -17.23
CA ILE A 678 19.59 -30.69 -18.47
C ILE A 678 20.35 -31.23 -19.68
N ALA A 679 21.68 -31.37 -19.59
CA ALA A 679 22.49 -31.95 -20.66
C ALA A 679 22.08 -33.40 -20.95
N ALA A 680 21.82 -34.21 -19.92
CA ALA A 680 21.31 -35.57 -20.06
C ALA A 680 19.90 -35.62 -20.67
N VAL A 681 19.01 -34.72 -20.27
CA VAL A 681 17.65 -34.57 -20.85
C VAL A 681 17.71 -34.13 -22.30
N CYS A 682 18.64 -33.25 -22.68
CA CYS A 682 18.80 -32.88 -24.08
C CYS A 682 19.35 -34.07 -24.89
N GLY A 683 20.33 -34.79 -24.34
CA GLY A 683 21.15 -35.75 -25.08
C GLY A 683 22.08 -35.01 -26.04
N ARG A 684 23.32 -35.51 -26.19
CA ARG A 684 24.40 -34.81 -26.93
C ARG A 684 23.98 -34.33 -28.32
N ASP A 685 23.25 -35.16 -29.06
CA ASP A 685 22.83 -34.89 -30.44
C ASP A 685 21.32 -35.08 -30.67
N ARG A 686 20.48 -35.03 -29.61
CA ARG A 686 19.04 -35.27 -29.77
C ARG A 686 18.24 -33.98 -29.73
N ALA A 687 18.19 -33.28 -28.60
CA ALA A 687 17.38 -32.08 -28.44
C ALA A 687 18.20 -30.79 -28.64
N SER A 688 17.56 -29.74 -29.13
CA SER A 688 18.10 -28.38 -29.11
C SER A 688 17.99 -27.76 -27.71
N LEU A 689 18.93 -26.89 -27.35
CA LEU A 689 18.89 -26.13 -26.10
C LEU A 689 18.63 -24.65 -26.40
N PHE A 690 17.67 -24.05 -25.70
CA PHE A 690 17.53 -22.60 -25.61
C PHE A 690 17.58 -22.18 -24.13
N ALA A 691 18.74 -21.71 -23.68
CA ALA A 691 18.92 -21.19 -22.34
C ALA A 691 18.80 -19.67 -22.34
N ILE A 692 18.13 -19.10 -21.34
CA ILE A 692 18.05 -17.65 -21.15
C ILE A 692 18.34 -17.31 -19.68
N GLY A 693 19.09 -16.22 -19.48
CA GLY A 693 19.49 -15.82 -18.14
C GLY A 693 20.38 -14.59 -18.10
N ASP A 694 20.73 -14.15 -16.90
CA ASP A 694 21.65 -13.04 -16.66
C ASP A 694 22.75 -13.49 -15.68
N PRO A 695 24.00 -13.67 -16.13
CA PRO A 695 25.08 -14.07 -15.21
C PRO A 695 25.27 -13.08 -14.06
N ASP A 696 24.97 -11.80 -14.26
CA ASP A 696 25.10 -10.77 -13.24
C ASP A 696 23.96 -10.77 -12.21
N GLN A 697 22.95 -11.64 -12.40
CA GLN A 697 21.91 -11.92 -11.40
C GLN A 697 22.10 -13.28 -10.73
N SER A 698 23.22 -14.00 -10.92
CA SER A 698 23.48 -15.26 -10.19
C SER A 698 23.75 -14.99 -8.71
N ILE A 699 22.76 -15.26 -7.85
CA ILE A 699 22.77 -14.90 -6.41
C ILE A 699 22.41 -16.08 -5.49
N TYR A 700 22.49 -17.31 -6.01
CA TYR A 700 22.25 -18.54 -5.26
C TYR A 700 23.52 -19.40 -5.17
N GLY A 701 24.70 -18.78 -5.12
CA GLY A 701 25.97 -19.48 -5.00
C GLY A 701 26.07 -20.27 -3.69
N PHE A 702 25.43 -19.77 -2.63
CA PHE A 702 25.25 -20.50 -1.36
C PHE A 702 24.43 -21.81 -1.49
N ARG A 703 23.65 -21.99 -2.57
CA ARG A 703 22.96 -23.25 -2.91
C ARG A 703 23.72 -24.08 -3.94
N GLY A 704 24.91 -23.65 -4.36
CA GLY A 704 25.74 -24.36 -5.33
C GLY A 704 25.58 -23.92 -6.79
N ALA A 705 24.87 -22.82 -7.06
CA ALA A 705 24.75 -22.28 -8.42
C ALA A 705 26.13 -22.00 -9.04
N THR A 706 26.29 -22.30 -10.33
CA THR A 706 27.58 -22.18 -11.00
C THR A 706 27.88 -20.74 -11.39
N GLY A 707 28.94 -20.15 -10.84
CA GLY A 707 29.39 -18.79 -11.21
C GLY A 707 29.88 -18.63 -12.66
N GLY A 708 30.09 -19.74 -13.38
CA GLY A 708 30.56 -19.81 -14.76
C GLY A 708 29.62 -20.57 -15.71
N VAL A 709 28.30 -20.37 -15.60
CA VAL A 709 27.29 -21.09 -16.41
C VAL A 709 27.60 -21.08 -17.91
N ARG A 710 28.11 -19.96 -18.44
CA ARG A 710 28.52 -19.84 -19.84
C ARG A 710 29.56 -20.89 -20.22
N GLN A 711 30.60 -21.03 -19.40
CA GLN A 711 31.66 -22.00 -19.68
C GLN A 711 31.12 -23.42 -19.55
N ALA A 712 30.36 -23.70 -18.50
CA ALA A 712 29.75 -25.02 -18.30
C ALA A 712 28.87 -25.44 -19.49
N LEU A 713 28.08 -24.53 -20.06
CA LEU A 713 27.28 -24.81 -21.25
C LEU A 713 28.15 -25.04 -22.50
N ARG A 714 29.26 -24.29 -22.66
CA ARG A 714 30.20 -24.50 -23.77
C ARG A 714 30.94 -25.83 -23.68
N ASP A 715 31.20 -26.31 -22.47
CA ASP A 715 31.83 -27.61 -22.24
C ASP A 715 30.90 -28.75 -22.69
N PHE A 716 29.57 -28.59 -22.54
CA PHE A 716 28.57 -29.53 -23.07
C PHE A 716 28.33 -29.36 -24.58
N TRP A 717 28.24 -28.11 -25.05
CA TRP A 717 27.90 -27.75 -26.43
C TRP A 717 28.91 -26.75 -27.01
N PRO A 718 29.99 -27.20 -27.66
CA PRO A 718 31.00 -26.31 -28.25
C PRO A 718 30.46 -25.36 -29.34
N ASP A 719 29.35 -25.73 -29.99
CA ASP A 719 28.63 -24.95 -31.01
C ASP A 719 27.61 -23.94 -30.42
N LEU A 720 27.65 -23.70 -29.10
CA LEU A 720 26.77 -22.76 -28.41
C LEU A 720 26.86 -21.34 -28.99
N THR A 721 25.72 -20.88 -29.52
CA THR A 721 25.54 -19.51 -30.02
C THR A 721 25.06 -18.60 -28.89
N GLU A 722 25.71 -17.44 -28.73
CA GLU A 722 25.33 -16.44 -27.73
C GLU A 722 24.61 -15.25 -28.35
N ILE A 723 23.49 -14.84 -27.76
CA ILE A 723 22.71 -13.68 -28.21
C ILE A 723 22.45 -12.78 -26.99
N ALA A 724 22.95 -11.55 -27.01
CA ALA A 724 22.70 -10.58 -25.95
C ALA A 724 21.46 -9.72 -26.25
N LEU A 725 20.66 -9.44 -25.23
CA LEU A 725 19.56 -8.47 -25.29
C LEU A 725 20.00 -7.13 -24.72
N SER A 726 19.95 -6.08 -25.53
CA SER A 726 20.47 -4.75 -25.18
C SER A 726 19.41 -3.76 -24.66
N ASP A 727 18.15 -3.94 -25.03
CA ASP A 727 17.04 -3.04 -24.69
C ASP A 727 16.38 -3.42 -23.36
N ASN A 728 16.19 -2.43 -22.47
CA ASN A 728 15.48 -2.57 -21.19
C ASN A 728 14.15 -1.80 -21.23
N PHE A 729 13.05 -2.48 -20.91
CA PHE A 729 11.70 -1.91 -20.93
C PHE A 729 11.17 -1.49 -19.56
N ARG A 730 11.96 -1.70 -18.50
CA ARG A 730 11.53 -1.57 -17.11
C ARG A 730 11.92 -0.23 -16.49
N SER A 731 13.19 0.13 -16.64
CA SER A 731 13.88 1.10 -15.78
C SER A 731 14.32 2.32 -16.59
N ALA A 732 14.26 3.49 -15.95
CA ALA A 732 14.75 4.74 -16.53
C ALA A 732 16.25 4.68 -16.85
N ALA A 733 16.70 5.45 -17.85
CA ALA A 733 18.09 5.42 -18.30
C ALA A 733 19.12 5.72 -17.20
N PRO A 734 18.93 6.74 -16.32
CA PRO A 734 19.90 7.03 -15.26
C PRO A 734 20.07 5.87 -14.24
N LEU A 735 19.01 5.11 -13.97
CA LEU A 735 19.08 3.92 -13.10
C LEU A 735 19.92 2.81 -13.73
N LEU A 736 19.76 2.60 -15.04
CA LEU A 736 20.54 1.61 -15.78
C LEU A 736 22.03 1.99 -15.80
N THR A 737 22.33 3.26 -16.07
CA THR A 737 23.70 3.80 -15.98
C THR A 737 24.30 3.60 -14.59
N LEU A 738 23.56 3.92 -13.53
CA LEU A 738 24.01 3.70 -12.16
C LEU A 738 24.30 2.21 -11.91
N SER A 739 23.34 1.33 -12.24
CA SER A 739 23.46 -0.11 -11.98
C SER A 739 24.59 -0.78 -12.77
N ALA A 740 24.89 -0.31 -13.98
CA ALA A 740 26.01 -0.81 -14.77
C ALA A 740 27.36 -0.53 -14.09
N GLY A 741 27.47 0.60 -13.37
CA GLY A 741 28.67 0.98 -12.61
C GLY A 741 29.05 0.01 -11.49
N VAL A 742 28.15 -0.92 -11.09
CA VAL A 742 28.49 -2.00 -10.15
C VAL A 742 29.62 -2.88 -10.69
N PHE A 743 29.69 -3.07 -12.01
CA PHE A 743 30.69 -3.90 -12.68
C PHE A 743 31.63 -3.03 -13.52
N ARG A 744 32.94 -3.23 -13.34
CA ARG A 744 33.95 -2.48 -14.11
C ARG A 744 33.83 -2.80 -15.60
N GLY A 745 33.77 -1.76 -16.43
CA GLY A 745 33.75 -1.89 -17.90
C GLY A 745 32.42 -2.36 -18.50
N ARG A 746 31.35 -2.49 -17.71
CA ARG A 746 30.03 -2.92 -18.21
C ARG A 746 29.27 -1.76 -18.84
N ALA A 747 28.78 -1.97 -20.06
CA ALA A 747 27.88 -1.02 -20.73
C ALA A 747 26.47 -1.06 -20.11
N ALA A 748 25.82 0.10 -20.03
CA ALA A 748 24.43 0.20 -19.59
C ALA A 748 23.48 -0.32 -20.68
N LEU A 749 22.39 -0.97 -20.25
CA LEU A 749 21.29 -1.34 -21.15
C LEU A 749 20.60 -0.09 -21.70
N ALA A 750 20.11 -0.16 -22.93
CA ALA A 750 19.38 0.93 -23.57
C ALA A 750 17.95 1.00 -23.01
N SER A 751 17.61 2.08 -22.31
CA SER A 751 16.25 2.23 -21.77
C SER A 751 15.25 2.53 -22.90
N ARG A 752 14.20 1.71 -22.95
CA ARG A 752 12.96 1.87 -23.73
C ARG A 752 11.75 2.12 -22.83
N ALA A 753 11.98 2.39 -21.55
CA ALA A 753 10.90 2.69 -20.63
C ALA A 753 10.19 3.99 -21.05
N GLY A 754 8.85 4.00 -20.92
CA GLY A 754 8.02 5.10 -21.40
C GLY A 754 8.36 6.46 -20.79
N PRO A 755 7.95 7.57 -21.43
CA PRO A 755 8.33 8.93 -21.04
C PRO A 755 7.99 9.26 -19.59
N GLU A 756 6.90 8.72 -19.04
CA GLU A 756 6.56 8.88 -17.62
C GLU A 756 7.62 8.28 -16.67
N VAL A 757 8.15 7.10 -17.00
CA VAL A 757 9.19 6.44 -16.18
C VAL A 757 10.47 7.27 -16.20
N GLN A 758 10.80 7.85 -17.36
CA GLN A 758 11.96 8.74 -17.50
C GLN A 758 11.78 10.04 -16.71
N ALA A 759 10.63 10.71 -16.88
CA ALA A 759 10.34 11.99 -16.23
C ALA A 759 10.32 11.90 -14.70
N HIS A 760 9.92 10.74 -14.15
CA HIS A 760 9.90 10.50 -12.71
C HIS A 760 11.19 9.87 -12.17
N CYS A 761 12.25 9.77 -12.99
CA CYS A 761 13.51 9.18 -12.56
C CYS A 761 14.11 10.00 -11.40
N ARG A 762 14.29 9.36 -10.24
CA ARG A 762 14.89 10.00 -9.06
C ARG A 762 15.79 9.01 -8.32
N ILE A 763 17.01 9.43 -8.04
CA ILE A 763 17.99 8.64 -7.31
C ILE A 763 18.50 9.48 -6.13
N GLU A 764 18.32 8.98 -4.91
CA GLU A 764 18.83 9.63 -3.70
C GLU A 764 19.75 8.70 -2.93
N LEU A 765 20.81 9.26 -2.35
CA LEU A 765 21.67 8.60 -1.38
C LEU A 765 21.63 9.41 -0.07
N TYR A 766 21.24 8.76 1.02
CA TYR A 766 21.10 9.37 2.33
C TYR A 766 22.07 8.81 3.36
N GLU A 767 22.82 9.69 4.01
CA GLU A 767 23.63 9.38 5.18
C GLU A 767 22.87 9.76 6.46
N ALA A 768 22.59 8.75 7.29
CA ALA A 768 21.93 8.92 8.58
C ALA A 768 22.93 8.88 9.75
N PRO A 769 22.76 9.70 10.79
CA PRO A 769 23.60 9.62 11.99
C PRO A 769 23.38 8.33 12.78
N THR A 770 22.17 7.76 12.71
CA THR A 770 21.79 6.51 13.39
C THR A 770 20.83 5.69 12.53
N ALA A 771 20.76 4.38 12.78
CA ALA A 771 19.79 3.49 12.13
C ALA A 771 18.32 3.87 12.38
N ALA A 772 18.01 4.50 13.52
CA ALA A 772 16.66 5.02 13.79
C ALA A 772 16.34 6.20 12.86
N ALA A 773 17.27 7.15 12.71
CA ALA A 773 17.13 8.29 11.80
C ALA A 773 17.07 7.85 10.32
N GLU A 774 17.75 6.76 9.97
CA GLU A 774 17.61 6.12 8.65
C GLU A 774 16.18 5.59 8.44
N ALA A 775 15.67 4.80 9.40
CA ALA A 775 14.33 4.23 9.31
C ALA A 775 13.23 5.31 9.26
N ASP A 776 13.37 6.39 10.05
CA ASP A 776 12.45 7.52 10.01
C ASP A 776 12.51 8.27 8.68
N TRP A 777 13.70 8.45 8.10
CA TRP A 777 13.84 9.05 6.77
C TRP A 777 13.18 8.18 5.70
N VAL A 778 13.41 6.85 5.73
CA VAL A 778 12.74 5.90 4.83
C VAL A 778 11.22 6.03 4.96
N ALA A 779 10.68 6.08 6.17
CA ALA A 779 9.26 6.19 6.42
C ALA A 779 8.65 7.51 5.92
N GLN A 780 9.32 8.64 6.16
CA GLN A 780 8.88 9.95 5.67
C GLN A 780 8.92 10.05 4.15
N ARG A 781 9.96 9.50 3.51
CA ARG A 781 10.07 9.46 2.04
C ARG A 781 8.98 8.59 1.42
N LEU A 782 8.73 7.41 1.98
CA LEU A 782 7.65 6.52 1.58
C LEU A 782 6.28 7.19 1.70
N SER A 783 6.01 7.84 2.84
CA SER A 783 4.76 8.57 3.06
C SER A 783 4.55 9.67 2.01
N GLY A 784 5.62 10.41 1.67
CA GLY A 784 5.60 11.40 0.60
C GLY A 784 5.35 10.81 -0.80
N LEU A 785 5.88 9.63 -1.10
CA LEU A 785 5.63 8.94 -2.38
C LEU A 785 4.18 8.46 -2.53
N VAL A 786 3.57 8.03 -1.43
CA VAL A 786 2.15 7.68 -1.39
C VAL A 786 1.28 8.93 -1.41
N GLY A 787 1.80 10.07 -0.93
CA GLY A 787 1.17 11.40 -1.00
C GLY A 787 0.49 11.86 0.29
N GLY A 788 0.79 11.24 1.44
CA GLY A 788 0.19 11.52 2.74
C GLY A 788 -1.27 11.06 2.89
N SER A 789 -1.82 11.14 4.10
CA SER A 789 -3.23 10.82 4.45
C SER A 789 -4.17 12.03 4.39
N SER A 790 -3.66 13.23 4.08
CA SER A 790 -4.42 14.49 4.15
C SER A 790 -3.97 15.49 3.10
N LEU A 791 -4.94 16.26 2.58
CA LEU A 791 -4.77 17.37 1.63
C LEU A 791 -3.80 18.46 2.09
N THR A 792 -3.45 18.53 3.38
CA THR A 792 -2.55 19.55 3.96
C THR A 792 -1.07 19.17 3.92
N GLN A 793 -0.73 17.90 3.64
CA GLN A 793 0.63 17.39 3.81
C GLN A 793 1.44 17.30 2.51
N SER A 794 0.80 17.18 1.36
CA SER A 794 1.53 17.20 0.10
C SER A 794 1.87 18.65 -0.26
N ARG A 795 3.17 18.96 -0.33
CA ARG A 795 3.68 20.26 -0.83
C ARG A 795 4.14 20.18 -2.29
N ASP A 796 4.24 18.97 -2.84
CA ASP A 796 4.69 18.72 -4.20
C ASP A 796 3.63 17.91 -4.96
N PHE A 797 2.60 18.64 -5.37
CA PHE A 797 1.47 18.14 -6.14
C PHE A 797 1.84 17.85 -7.61
N SER A 798 3.08 18.09 -8.03
CA SER A 798 3.57 17.75 -9.36
C SER A 798 4.04 16.29 -9.47
N ALA A 799 4.27 15.62 -8.34
CA ALA A 799 4.78 14.26 -8.30
C ALA A 799 3.66 13.22 -8.46
N LYS A 800 3.77 12.36 -9.48
CA LYS A 800 2.89 11.18 -9.64
C LYS A 800 3.07 10.24 -8.44
N HIS A 801 2.06 10.21 -7.57
CA HIS A 801 2.03 9.36 -6.37
C HIS A 801 2.00 7.87 -6.75
N LEU A 802 2.59 7.04 -5.90
CA LEU A 802 2.61 5.58 -6.03
C LEU A 802 1.59 4.96 -5.08
N SER A 803 1.05 3.79 -5.44
CA SER A 803 0.29 2.98 -4.49
C SER A 803 1.25 2.24 -3.54
N PRO A 804 0.79 1.75 -2.36
CA PRO A 804 1.66 0.99 -1.47
C PRO A 804 2.32 -0.23 -2.13
N GLY A 805 1.59 -0.95 -3.00
CA GLY A 805 2.10 -2.14 -3.69
C GLY A 805 3.21 -1.86 -4.71
N ASP A 806 3.39 -0.60 -5.10
CA ASP A 806 4.44 -0.15 -6.02
C ASP A 806 5.80 0.05 -5.37
N ILE A 807 5.90 -0.14 -4.05
CA ILE A 807 7.09 0.23 -3.30
C ILE A 807 7.63 -0.95 -2.51
N ALA A 808 8.94 -1.13 -2.58
CA ALA A 808 9.66 -2.14 -1.81
C ALA A 808 10.80 -1.55 -0.98
N VAL A 809 11.01 -2.12 0.21
CA VAL A 809 12.18 -1.90 1.06
C VAL A 809 12.97 -3.21 1.08
N LEU A 810 14.14 -3.21 0.46
CA LEU A 810 14.96 -4.38 0.25
C LEU A 810 16.10 -4.42 1.27
N VAL A 811 16.10 -5.41 2.15
CA VAL A 811 17.13 -5.59 3.18
C VAL A 811 18.04 -6.78 2.84
N ARG A 812 19.28 -6.78 3.33
CA ARG A 812 20.17 -7.93 3.12
C ARG A 812 19.75 -9.17 3.94
N PHE A 813 19.26 -8.98 5.16
CA PHE A 813 18.86 -10.06 6.07
C PHE A 813 17.72 -9.61 7.01
N SER A 814 17.03 -10.57 7.62
CA SER A 814 15.78 -10.35 8.37
C SER A 814 15.92 -9.49 9.62
N GLY A 815 17.10 -9.42 10.23
CA GLY A 815 17.34 -8.61 11.44
C GLY A 815 17.15 -7.10 11.23
N LEU A 816 17.12 -6.63 9.98
CA LEU A 816 16.86 -5.23 9.63
C LEU A 816 15.36 -4.90 9.51
N ILE A 817 14.49 -5.91 9.40
CA ILE A 817 13.06 -5.72 9.10
C ILE A 817 12.33 -5.03 10.26
N GLY A 818 12.59 -5.44 11.50
CA GLY A 818 11.87 -4.96 12.69
C GLY A 818 11.85 -3.43 12.83
N PRO A 819 13.01 -2.75 12.87
CA PRO A 819 13.07 -1.29 12.98
C PRO A 819 12.38 -0.56 11.82
N LEU A 820 12.54 -1.07 10.59
CA LEU A 820 11.91 -0.49 9.40
C LEU A 820 10.39 -0.63 9.43
N ARG A 821 9.89 -1.83 9.78
CA ARG A 821 8.45 -2.09 9.98
C ARG A 821 7.88 -1.13 11.01
N GLN A 822 8.55 -0.98 12.16
CA GLN A 822 8.08 -0.08 13.22
C GLN A 822 8.00 1.38 12.74
N ALA A 823 9.02 1.88 12.04
CA ALA A 823 9.03 3.24 11.51
C ALA A 823 7.92 3.48 10.48
N LEU A 824 7.65 2.51 9.59
CA LEU A 824 6.58 2.60 8.61
C LEU A 824 5.19 2.52 9.23
N SER A 825 5.03 1.65 10.23
CA SER A 825 3.78 1.57 10.99
C SER A 825 3.49 2.87 11.73
N ARG A 826 4.50 3.56 12.30
CA ARG A 826 4.33 4.88 12.95
C ARG A 826 3.75 5.95 12.02
N VAL A 827 4.11 5.92 10.74
CA VAL A 827 3.57 6.88 9.75
C VAL A 827 2.25 6.42 9.12
N GLY A 828 1.75 5.25 9.50
CA GLY A 828 0.46 4.70 9.07
C GLY A 828 0.44 4.02 7.72
N LEU A 829 1.61 3.62 7.20
CA LEU A 829 1.68 2.92 5.93
C LEU A 829 1.34 1.43 6.10
N PRO A 830 0.53 0.84 5.21
CA PRO A 830 0.29 -0.60 5.20
C PRO A 830 1.56 -1.31 4.72
N VAL A 831 2.05 -2.26 5.52
CA VAL A 831 3.31 -2.97 5.27
C VAL A 831 3.09 -4.48 5.29
N SER A 832 3.69 -5.18 4.33
CA SER A 832 3.83 -6.64 4.36
C SER A 832 5.30 -7.00 4.58
N VAL A 833 5.55 -7.91 5.51
CA VAL A 833 6.85 -8.56 5.71
C VAL A 833 6.70 -10.05 5.34
N PRO A 834 7.79 -10.80 5.08
CA PRO A 834 7.70 -12.24 4.92
C PRO A 834 7.30 -12.82 6.28
N GLU A 835 6.07 -13.30 6.39
CA GLU A 835 5.55 -13.94 7.59
C GLU A 835 5.98 -15.41 7.60
N ALA A 836 6.06 -16.00 8.80
CA ALA A 836 6.05 -17.46 8.89
C ALA A 836 4.67 -17.93 8.42
N GLU A 837 4.60 -18.86 7.47
CA GLU A 837 3.33 -19.44 7.07
C GLU A 837 2.61 -19.99 8.32
N ALA A 838 1.32 -19.66 8.44
CA ALA A 838 0.51 -20.18 9.54
C ALA A 838 0.56 -21.71 9.56
N PHE A 839 0.60 -22.32 10.75
CA PHE A 839 0.76 -23.78 10.86
C PHE A 839 -0.29 -24.57 10.09
N PHE A 840 -1.50 -24.03 9.96
CA PHE A 840 -2.62 -24.64 9.23
C PHE A 840 -2.49 -24.57 7.70
N ASN A 841 -1.46 -23.88 7.17
CA ASN A 841 -1.10 -23.93 5.76
C ASN A 841 -0.14 -25.09 5.42
N GLU A 842 0.40 -25.78 6.43
CA GLU A 842 1.22 -26.96 6.22
C GLU A 842 0.37 -28.11 5.64
N PRO A 843 0.78 -28.77 4.53
CA PRO A 843 -0.08 -29.73 3.82
C PRO A 843 -0.59 -30.91 4.64
N ARG A 844 0.23 -31.47 5.54
CA ARG A 844 -0.13 -32.59 6.42
C ARG A 844 -1.07 -32.12 7.52
N VAL A 845 -0.86 -30.92 8.08
CA VAL A 845 -1.82 -30.29 8.99
C VAL A 845 -3.16 -30.06 8.30
N ARG A 846 -3.17 -29.60 7.04
CA ARG A 846 -4.42 -29.45 6.26
C ARG A 846 -5.16 -30.77 6.08
N LEU A 847 -4.46 -31.88 5.82
CA LEU A 847 -5.09 -33.20 5.75
C LEU A 847 -5.71 -33.63 7.08
N LEU A 848 -5.07 -33.34 8.21
CA LEU A 848 -5.64 -33.61 9.54
C LEU A 848 -6.87 -32.74 9.82
N LEU A 849 -6.82 -31.44 9.49
CA LEU A 849 -7.97 -30.54 9.63
C LEU A 849 -9.13 -30.96 8.72
N ALA A 850 -8.84 -31.37 7.49
CA ALA A 850 -9.83 -31.90 6.55
C ALA A 850 -10.48 -33.19 7.09
N ALA A 851 -9.68 -34.15 7.57
CA ALA A 851 -10.20 -35.39 8.15
C ALA A 851 -11.03 -35.14 9.41
N ALA A 852 -10.62 -34.19 10.26
CA ALA A 852 -11.38 -33.80 11.44
C ALA A 852 -12.68 -33.04 11.11
N GLY A 853 -12.77 -32.38 9.96
CA GLY A 853 -13.96 -31.66 9.51
C GLY A 853 -15.07 -32.55 8.95
N LEU A 854 -14.74 -33.73 8.42
CA LEU A 854 -15.68 -34.65 7.78
C LEU A 854 -16.89 -35.02 8.67
N PRO A 855 -16.73 -35.43 9.95
CA PRO A 855 -17.87 -35.78 10.80
C PRO A 855 -18.80 -34.60 11.11
N TYR A 856 -18.31 -33.36 10.99
CA TYR A 856 -19.06 -32.15 11.29
C TYR A 856 -19.68 -31.48 10.06
N GLY A 857 -19.49 -32.05 8.86
CA GLY A 857 -19.94 -31.43 7.61
C GLY A 857 -19.27 -30.09 7.31
N ILE A 858 -18.12 -29.81 7.93
CA ILE A 858 -17.37 -28.56 7.71
C ILE A 858 -16.50 -28.77 6.46
N PRO A 859 -16.66 -27.96 5.41
CA PRO A 859 -15.88 -28.12 4.18
C PRO A 859 -14.39 -28.00 4.48
N ALA A 860 -13.62 -28.96 3.98
CA ALA A 860 -12.18 -28.99 4.15
C ALA A 860 -11.51 -27.78 3.46
N PRO A 861 -10.38 -27.27 3.99
CA PRO A 861 -9.51 -26.39 3.20
C PRO A 861 -9.07 -27.12 1.93
N GLU A 862 -8.82 -26.40 0.83
CA GLU A 862 -8.27 -27.01 -0.39
C GLU A 862 -6.97 -27.79 -0.06
N THR A 863 -7.01 -29.11 -0.23
CA THR A 863 -5.89 -30.02 0.04
C THR A 863 -5.35 -30.62 -1.25
N ALA A 864 -4.02 -30.68 -1.38
CA ALA A 864 -3.37 -31.50 -2.38
C ALA A 864 -3.30 -32.95 -1.86
N GLY A 865 -4.38 -33.72 -2.01
CA GLY A 865 -4.47 -35.12 -1.60
C GLY A 865 -5.77 -35.48 -0.88
N THR A 866 -6.05 -36.79 -0.79
CA THR A 866 -7.23 -37.34 -0.11
C THR A 866 -7.02 -37.34 1.41
N PRO A 867 -7.92 -36.75 2.21
CA PRO A 867 -7.87 -36.82 3.67
C PRO A 867 -7.87 -38.28 4.14
N PRO A 868 -7.07 -38.63 5.17
CA PRO A 868 -7.10 -39.97 5.73
C PRO A 868 -8.45 -40.26 6.39
N GLU A 869 -8.94 -41.50 6.27
CA GLU A 869 -10.10 -41.95 7.05
C GLU A 869 -9.69 -42.16 8.51
N ILE A 870 -10.26 -41.36 9.41
CA ILE A 870 -9.96 -41.42 10.85
C ILE A 870 -11.25 -41.81 11.59
N PRO A 871 -11.25 -42.92 12.34
CA PRO A 871 -12.37 -43.29 13.21
C PRO A 871 -12.70 -42.20 14.23
N GLU A 872 -13.99 -41.90 14.45
CA GLU A 872 -14.46 -40.86 15.38
C GLU A 872 -13.86 -41.00 16.79
N ARG A 873 -13.81 -42.22 17.32
CA ARG A 873 -13.19 -42.56 18.62
C ARG A 873 -11.71 -42.13 18.76
N LEU A 874 -11.00 -41.93 17.65
CA LEU A 874 -9.62 -41.45 17.63
C LEU A 874 -9.56 -39.93 17.48
N LEU A 875 -10.53 -39.30 16.81
CA LEU A 875 -10.66 -37.84 16.77
C LEU A 875 -10.89 -37.27 18.17
N ASP A 876 -11.63 -37.96 19.04
CA ASP A 876 -11.86 -37.57 20.43
C ASP A 876 -10.57 -37.49 21.26
N LYS A 877 -9.51 -38.20 20.85
CA LYS A 877 -8.20 -38.16 21.51
C LYS A 877 -7.36 -36.95 21.08
N GLY A 878 -7.89 -36.10 20.22
CA GLY A 878 -7.22 -34.91 19.69
C GLY A 878 -6.04 -35.24 18.76
N PRO A 879 -5.33 -34.21 18.26
CA PRO A 879 -4.26 -34.36 17.27
C PRO A 879 -3.11 -35.27 17.75
N ALA A 880 -2.78 -35.25 19.05
CA ALA A 880 -1.76 -36.13 19.62
C ALA A 880 -2.17 -37.62 19.56
N GLY A 881 -3.46 -37.93 19.71
CA GLY A 881 -3.99 -39.28 19.62
C GLY A 881 -4.00 -39.86 18.21
N LEU A 882 -3.92 -38.99 17.18
CA LEU A 882 -3.84 -39.39 15.77
C LEU A 882 -2.45 -39.88 15.37
N ALA A 883 -1.41 -39.42 16.08
CA ALA A 883 -0.03 -39.73 15.75
C ALA A 883 0.24 -41.23 15.68
N ALA A 884 -0.23 -42.00 16.68
CA ALA A 884 -0.04 -43.44 16.75
C ALA A 884 -0.84 -44.22 15.69
N PHE A 885 -1.91 -43.64 15.14
CA PHE A 885 -2.75 -44.29 14.12
C PHE A 885 -2.24 -44.02 12.70
N LEU A 886 -1.73 -42.81 12.46
CA LEU A 886 -1.24 -42.37 11.17
C LEU A 886 0.28 -42.56 11.01
N GLU A 887 0.97 -43.11 12.01
CA GLU A 887 2.40 -43.39 11.97
C GLU A 887 2.73 -44.38 10.83
N GLY A 888 3.53 -43.95 9.87
CA GLY A 888 3.91 -44.77 8.72
C GLY A 888 2.91 -44.77 7.56
N ILE A 889 1.81 -44.01 7.65
CA ILE A 889 0.88 -43.78 6.54
C ILE A 889 1.29 -42.50 5.80
N PRO A 890 1.73 -42.55 4.53
CA PRO A 890 2.06 -41.34 3.78
C PRO A 890 0.88 -40.37 3.71
N PRO A 891 1.09 -39.05 3.79
CA PRO A 891 2.37 -38.33 3.88
C PRO A 891 2.93 -38.14 5.31
N PHE A 892 2.43 -38.85 6.33
CA PHE A 892 2.81 -38.66 7.73
C PHE A 892 4.05 -39.51 8.11
N ASP A 893 5.16 -38.83 8.41
CA ASP A 893 6.42 -39.46 8.80
C ASP A 893 6.79 -39.18 10.28
N PRO A 894 7.70 -39.97 10.90
CA PRO A 894 8.10 -39.77 12.30
C PRO A 894 8.61 -38.36 12.66
N LEU A 895 9.15 -37.59 11.69
CA LEU A 895 9.63 -36.23 11.91
C LEU A 895 8.49 -35.21 11.91
N PHE A 896 7.41 -35.46 11.18
CA PHE A 896 6.21 -34.62 11.19
C PHE A 896 5.65 -34.44 12.60
N TRP A 897 5.52 -35.55 13.33
CA TRP A 897 4.98 -35.56 14.70
C TRP A 897 5.87 -34.79 15.71
N GLN A 898 7.12 -34.50 15.34
CA GLN A 898 8.07 -33.71 16.14
C GLN A 898 8.28 -32.29 15.59
N ALA A 899 7.59 -31.94 14.50
CA ALA A 899 7.74 -30.66 13.83
C ALA A 899 6.97 -29.53 14.55
N ALA A 900 7.39 -28.29 14.32
CA ALA A 900 6.72 -27.12 14.91
C ALA A 900 5.25 -26.99 14.50
N PRO A 901 4.85 -27.19 13.22
CA PRO A 901 3.45 -27.07 12.81
C PRO A 901 2.50 -28.04 13.54
N PHE A 902 2.94 -29.29 13.77
CA PHE A 902 2.13 -30.26 14.52
C PHE A 902 2.00 -29.88 16.01
N ARG A 903 3.08 -29.38 16.62
CA ARG A 903 2.99 -28.88 18.01
C ARG A 903 2.09 -27.66 18.14
N GLU A 904 2.07 -26.79 17.13
CA GLU A 904 1.14 -25.66 17.07
C GLU A 904 -0.30 -26.12 16.85
N LEU A 905 -0.54 -27.14 16.01
CA LEU A 905 -1.85 -27.79 15.88
C LEU A 905 -2.37 -28.30 17.23
N CYS A 906 -1.53 -29.01 18.00
CA CYS A 906 -1.91 -29.49 19.34
C CYS A 906 -2.26 -28.34 20.30
N ARG A 907 -1.45 -27.28 20.32
CA ARG A 907 -1.72 -26.11 21.16
C ARG A 907 -3.00 -25.39 20.76
N ALA A 908 -3.24 -25.25 19.45
CA ALA A 908 -4.43 -24.59 18.94
C ALA A 908 -5.70 -25.41 19.23
N TYR A 909 -5.62 -26.74 19.13
CA TYR A 909 -6.71 -27.63 19.53
C TYR A 909 -7.11 -27.42 21.00
N GLU A 910 -6.14 -27.37 21.91
CA GLU A 910 -6.39 -27.11 23.33
C GLU A 910 -6.93 -25.70 23.57
N ALA A 911 -6.31 -24.68 22.96
CA ALA A 911 -6.69 -23.27 23.14
C ALA A 911 -8.11 -22.96 22.66
N HIS A 912 -8.62 -23.71 21.68
CA HIS A 912 -9.94 -23.51 21.08
C HIS A 912 -10.96 -24.59 21.49
N GLY A 913 -10.68 -25.38 22.53
CA GLY A 913 -11.66 -26.28 23.13
C GLY A 913 -12.06 -27.48 22.24
N GLY A 914 -11.16 -27.94 21.37
CA GLY A 914 -11.36 -29.12 20.52
C GLY A 914 -11.47 -28.81 19.02
N TRP A 915 -11.81 -29.84 18.23
CA TRP A 915 -11.81 -29.76 16.77
C TRP A 915 -12.79 -28.73 16.22
N GLN A 916 -14.01 -28.63 16.77
CA GLN A 916 -15.02 -27.67 16.30
C GLN A 916 -14.56 -26.22 16.46
N GLY A 917 -14.07 -25.85 17.66
CA GLY A 917 -13.58 -24.51 17.92
C GLY A 917 -12.31 -24.19 17.13
N LEU A 918 -11.42 -25.17 16.96
CA LEU A 918 -10.23 -25.02 16.11
C LEU A 918 -10.60 -24.81 14.63
N LEU A 919 -11.55 -25.60 14.09
CA LEU A 919 -12.00 -25.47 12.71
C LEU A 919 -12.68 -24.12 12.46
N ALA A 920 -13.51 -23.66 13.40
CA ALA A 920 -14.11 -22.34 13.34
C ALA A 920 -13.05 -21.23 13.37
N TYR A 921 -12.04 -21.36 14.23
CA TYR A 921 -10.90 -20.44 14.28
C TYR A 921 -10.12 -20.42 12.95
N VAL A 922 -9.79 -21.58 12.38
CA VAL A 922 -9.06 -21.68 11.11
C VAL A 922 -9.88 -21.09 9.96
N ALA A 923 -11.19 -21.37 9.91
CA ALA A 923 -12.09 -20.80 8.91
C ALA A 923 -12.13 -19.26 9.01
N ALA A 924 -12.26 -18.72 10.22
CA ALA A 924 -12.23 -17.28 10.46
C ALA A 924 -10.86 -16.65 10.10
N GLN A 925 -9.74 -17.33 10.39
CA GLN A 925 -8.42 -16.84 9.97
C GLN A 925 -8.27 -16.85 8.45
N ASN A 926 -8.76 -17.88 7.75
CA ASN A 926 -8.71 -17.93 6.29
C ASN A 926 -9.52 -16.78 5.65
N GLU A 927 -10.72 -16.49 6.17
CA GLU A 927 -11.51 -15.35 5.72
C GLU A 927 -10.74 -14.03 5.92
N LEU A 928 -10.16 -13.84 7.12
CA LEU A 928 -9.36 -12.67 7.45
C LEU A 928 -8.06 -12.56 6.63
N GLU A 929 -7.43 -13.69 6.27
CA GLU A 929 -6.27 -13.74 5.37
C GLU A 929 -6.65 -13.34 3.94
N LEU A 930 -7.80 -13.81 3.44
CA LEU A 930 -8.33 -13.40 2.13
C LEU A 930 -8.60 -11.90 2.09
N VAL A 931 -9.15 -11.34 3.16
CA VAL A 931 -9.33 -9.88 3.30
C VAL A 931 -7.98 -9.16 3.26
N GLY A 932 -6.98 -9.66 4.01
CA GLY A 932 -5.63 -9.10 4.03
C GLY A 932 -4.87 -9.21 2.70
N ALA A 933 -5.16 -10.22 1.89
CA ALA A 933 -4.53 -10.48 0.59
C ALA A 933 -5.05 -9.55 -0.53
N ARG A 934 -6.26 -9.02 -0.39
CA ARG A 934 -6.86 -8.05 -1.33
C ARG A 934 -6.23 -6.65 -1.25
N ALA A 935 -5.42 -6.39 -0.24
CA ALA A 935 -4.86 -5.07 0.04
C ALA A 935 -3.45 -4.89 -0.53
N GLU A 936 -3.20 -3.74 -1.15
CA GLU A 936 -1.86 -3.30 -1.49
C GLU A 936 -1.06 -2.89 -0.25
N LYS A 937 0.17 -3.40 -0.13
CA LYS A 937 1.05 -3.15 1.00
C LYS A 937 2.45 -2.83 0.51
N VAL A 938 3.15 -1.93 1.21
CA VAL A 938 4.59 -1.72 1.02
C VAL A 938 5.31 -3.00 1.41
N ARG A 939 6.16 -3.51 0.52
CA ARG A 939 6.81 -4.80 0.75
C ARG A 939 8.19 -4.62 1.36
N ILE A 940 8.40 -5.06 2.60
CA ILE A 940 9.76 -5.25 3.13
C ILE A 940 10.16 -6.69 2.85
N MET A 941 11.28 -6.92 2.19
CA MET A 941 11.76 -8.28 1.89
C MET A 941 13.27 -8.33 1.74
N SER A 942 13.84 -9.53 1.68
CA SER A 942 15.26 -9.66 1.37
C SER A 942 15.55 -9.33 -0.09
N ILE A 943 16.76 -8.88 -0.41
CA ILE A 943 17.17 -8.65 -1.81
C ILE A 943 17.03 -9.94 -2.65
N HIS A 944 17.31 -11.10 -2.06
CA HIS A 944 17.10 -12.41 -2.69
C HIS A 944 15.63 -12.65 -3.07
N ALA A 945 14.71 -12.38 -2.14
CA ALA A 945 13.27 -12.55 -2.38
C ALA A 945 12.72 -11.58 -3.43
N ALA A 946 13.42 -10.48 -3.69
CA ALA A 946 13.02 -9.51 -4.72
C ALA A 946 13.39 -9.94 -6.14
N LYS A 947 14.18 -11.01 -6.33
CA LYS A 947 14.53 -11.51 -7.65
C LYS A 947 13.26 -11.85 -8.46
N GLY A 948 13.26 -11.45 -9.73
CA GLY A 948 12.09 -11.57 -10.61
C GLY A 948 11.00 -10.50 -10.42
N LEU A 949 10.98 -9.76 -9.30
CA LEU A 949 10.01 -8.69 -9.06
C LEU A 949 10.49 -7.33 -9.62
N GLU A 950 9.60 -6.34 -9.61
CA GLU A 950 9.85 -4.96 -10.01
C GLU A 950 8.90 -3.99 -9.32
N PHE A 951 9.39 -2.78 -9.03
CA PHE A 951 8.67 -1.79 -8.22
C PHE A 951 8.83 -0.37 -8.82
N GLY A 952 7.81 0.46 -8.68
CA GLY A 952 7.88 1.88 -9.04
C GLY A 952 9.00 2.59 -8.27
N ALA A 953 9.13 2.29 -6.98
CA ALA A 953 10.18 2.77 -6.09
C ALA A 953 10.83 1.64 -5.27
N VAL A 954 12.15 1.73 -5.06
CA VAL A 954 12.91 0.79 -4.24
C VAL A 954 13.77 1.53 -3.22
N PHE A 955 13.74 1.06 -1.97
CA PHE A 955 14.60 1.51 -0.89
C PHE A 955 15.61 0.40 -0.55
N LEU A 956 16.90 0.74 -0.52
CA LEU A 956 18.00 -0.12 -0.10
C LEU A 956 18.71 0.52 1.10
N PRO A 957 18.23 0.26 2.33
CA PRO A 957 18.89 0.75 3.54
C PRO A 957 20.08 -0.13 3.94
N ALA A 958 20.84 0.36 4.92
CA ALA A 958 21.96 -0.36 5.54
C ALA A 958 23.08 -0.74 4.55
N LEU A 959 23.40 0.16 3.62
CA LEU A 959 24.54 0.04 2.70
C LEU A 959 25.86 0.31 3.44
N GLU A 960 26.22 -0.63 4.30
CA GLU A 960 27.36 -0.57 5.23
C GLU A 960 28.27 -1.79 5.01
N ASP A 961 29.58 -1.59 5.06
CA ASP A 961 30.58 -2.66 4.96
C ASP A 961 30.43 -3.60 6.17
N GLY A 962 30.13 -4.88 5.89
CA GLY A 962 29.78 -5.89 6.88
C GLY A 962 28.29 -6.26 6.89
N LEU A 963 27.42 -5.39 6.36
CA LEU A 963 26.01 -5.69 6.08
C LEU A 963 25.78 -5.96 4.60
N LEU A 964 26.23 -5.07 3.71
CA LEU A 964 26.28 -5.30 2.26
C LEU A 964 27.56 -4.65 1.71
N PRO A 965 28.64 -5.43 1.47
CA PRO A 965 28.68 -6.90 1.49
C PRO A 965 28.59 -7.51 2.89
N PHE A 966 27.90 -8.65 3.00
CA PHE A 966 27.59 -9.31 4.26
C PHE A 966 28.79 -10.11 4.82
N ALA A 967 29.24 -9.75 6.02
CA ALA A 967 30.39 -10.41 6.67
C ALA A 967 30.00 -11.59 7.60
N GLY A 968 28.72 -11.97 7.65
CA GLY A 968 28.23 -13.06 8.50
C GLY A 968 27.62 -12.59 9.83
N SER A 969 26.71 -13.40 10.39
CA SER A 969 26.07 -13.12 11.68
C SER A 969 27.03 -13.14 12.86
N ASP A 970 28.10 -13.94 12.77
CA ASP A 970 29.09 -14.09 13.83
C ASP A 970 29.94 -12.82 13.98
N PHE A 971 30.31 -12.19 12.85
CA PHE A 971 30.95 -10.87 12.83
C PHE A 971 30.09 -9.80 13.52
N LEU A 972 28.79 -9.76 13.19
CA LEU A 972 27.86 -8.78 13.76
C LEU A 972 27.59 -9.02 15.24
N SER A 973 27.45 -10.27 15.66
CA SER A 973 27.18 -10.66 17.05
C SER A 973 28.42 -10.68 17.95
N GLY A 974 29.63 -10.70 17.37
CA GLY A 974 30.89 -10.77 18.12
C GLY A 974 31.22 -12.15 18.68
N LYS A 975 30.53 -13.19 18.21
CA LYS A 975 30.84 -14.59 18.56
C LYS A 975 32.01 -15.10 17.69
N PRO A 976 32.94 -15.91 18.23
CA PRO A 976 33.92 -16.61 17.41
C PRO A 976 33.19 -17.56 16.45
N GLY A 977 33.19 -17.24 15.16
CA GLY A 977 32.57 -18.06 14.11
C GLY A 977 33.56 -19.02 13.45
N HIS A 978 33.06 -20.14 12.92
CA HIS A 978 33.85 -21.06 12.09
C HIS A 978 34.28 -20.37 10.77
N PRO A 979 35.46 -20.68 10.21
CA PRO A 979 35.99 -20.08 8.97
C PRO A 979 35.23 -20.44 7.68
N ALA A 980 34.10 -21.18 7.75
CA ALA A 980 33.39 -21.72 6.60
C ALA A 980 32.56 -20.69 5.79
N GLY A 981 32.46 -19.45 6.25
CA GLY A 981 31.65 -18.38 5.61
C GLY A 981 32.49 -17.21 5.12
N ARG A 982 33.51 -17.45 4.28
CA ARG A 982 34.25 -16.37 3.65
C ARG A 982 33.28 -15.56 2.78
N MET A 983 33.18 -14.25 3.04
CA MET A 983 32.34 -13.32 2.26
C MET A 983 32.71 -13.41 0.77
N ASP A 984 31.78 -13.91 -0.06
CA ASP A 984 31.91 -13.87 -1.52
C ASP A 984 31.54 -12.47 -2.00
N GLU A 985 32.55 -11.63 -2.23
CA GLU A 985 32.34 -10.24 -2.65
C GLU A 985 31.64 -10.14 -4.01
N ASP A 986 31.89 -11.08 -4.93
CA ASP A 986 31.29 -11.06 -6.26
C ASP A 986 29.81 -11.46 -6.23
N GLU A 987 29.45 -12.42 -5.39
CA GLU A 987 28.03 -12.76 -5.14
C GLU A 987 27.30 -11.60 -4.46
N GLU A 988 27.88 -10.97 -3.43
CA GLU A 988 27.29 -9.80 -2.77
C GLU A 988 27.18 -8.59 -3.73
N ARG A 989 28.12 -8.44 -4.67
CA ARG A 989 28.07 -7.43 -5.73
C ARG A 989 26.91 -7.69 -6.70
N ARG A 990 26.72 -8.93 -7.15
CA ARG A 990 25.55 -9.34 -7.97
C ARG A 990 24.25 -9.13 -7.21
N LEU A 991 24.23 -9.41 -5.91
CA LEU A 991 23.07 -9.16 -5.06
C LEU A 991 22.74 -7.66 -4.98
N PHE A 992 23.75 -6.80 -4.81
CA PHE A 992 23.56 -5.35 -4.87
C PHE A 992 23.00 -4.90 -6.23
N TYR A 993 23.55 -5.42 -7.34
CA TYR A 993 23.02 -5.18 -8.69
C TYR A 993 21.55 -5.59 -8.84
N VAL A 994 21.16 -6.78 -8.33
CA VAL A 994 19.76 -7.22 -8.30
C VAL A 994 18.88 -6.21 -7.58
N GLY A 995 19.32 -5.73 -6.41
CA GLY A 995 18.60 -4.72 -5.62
C GLY A 995 18.35 -3.42 -6.40
N LEU A 996 19.40 -2.86 -7.03
CA LEU A 996 19.29 -1.62 -7.82
C LEU A 996 18.31 -1.78 -9.00
N THR A 997 18.36 -2.93 -9.67
CA THR A 997 17.60 -3.20 -10.91
C THR A 997 16.15 -3.63 -10.68
N ARG A 998 15.69 -3.63 -9.43
CA ARG A 998 14.27 -3.78 -9.10
C ARG A 998 13.48 -2.47 -9.31
N ALA A 999 14.16 -1.32 -9.31
CA ALA A 999 13.52 -0.01 -9.45
C ALA A 999 13.18 0.31 -10.91
N LYS A 1000 11.95 0.81 -11.15
CA LYS A 1000 11.54 1.37 -12.45
C LYS A 1000 11.95 2.82 -12.61
N SER A 1001 11.61 3.66 -11.64
CA SER A 1001 11.80 5.12 -11.73
C SER A 1001 12.50 5.71 -10.51
N ARG A 1002 12.25 5.21 -9.30
CA ARG A 1002 12.76 5.83 -8.07
C ARG A 1002 13.61 4.85 -7.26
N LEU A 1003 14.82 5.29 -6.89
CA LEU A 1003 15.77 4.50 -6.12
C LEU A 1003 16.30 5.32 -4.95
N TYR A 1004 16.17 4.77 -3.75
CA TYR A 1004 16.59 5.40 -2.52
C TYR A 1004 17.62 4.50 -1.84
N LEU A 1005 18.83 4.99 -1.72
CA LEU A 1005 19.96 4.33 -1.10
C LEU A 1005 20.21 4.99 0.26
N SER A 1006 20.50 4.21 1.30
CA SER A 1006 20.89 4.80 2.58
C SER A 1006 21.86 3.96 3.38
N HIS A 1007 22.60 4.63 4.27
CA HIS A 1007 23.44 4.00 5.28
C HIS A 1007 23.41 4.81 6.58
N ALA A 1008 23.78 4.17 7.69
CA ALA A 1008 23.88 4.81 8.99
C ALA A 1008 25.33 4.81 9.51
N LEU A 1009 25.74 5.89 10.18
CA LEU A 1009 27.06 5.97 10.84
C LEU A 1009 27.14 5.10 12.10
N ARG A 1010 25.98 4.81 12.71
CA ARG A 1010 25.86 4.03 13.96
C ARG A 1010 24.62 3.16 13.90
N ARG A 1011 24.77 1.87 14.19
CA ARG A 1011 23.66 0.91 14.20
C ARG A 1011 23.74 0.02 15.42
N GLU A 1012 22.58 -0.31 15.99
CA GLU A 1012 22.49 -1.32 17.02
C GLU A 1012 21.93 -2.61 16.41
N LEU A 1013 22.69 -3.70 16.49
CA LEU A 1013 22.29 -5.03 16.01
C LEU A 1013 22.73 -6.08 17.03
N TYR A 1014 21.86 -7.04 17.32
CA TYR A 1014 22.13 -8.12 18.28
C TYR A 1014 22.64 -7.63 19.64
N GLY A 1015 22.11 -6.49 20.12
CA GLY A 1015 22.52 -5.85 21.38
C GLY A 1015 23.89 -5.15 21.35
N ARG A 1016 24.53 -5.04 20.18
CA ARG A 1016 25.84 -4.36 20.02
C ARG A 1016 25.70 -3.07 19.21
N LYS A 1017 26.40 -2.04 19.65
CA LYS A 1017 26.56 -0.78 18.92
C LYS A 1017 27.72 -0.90 17.93
N LEU A 1018 27.39 -0.92 16.64
CA LEU A 1018 28.33 -1.03 15.53
C LEU A 1018 28.56 0.34 14.89
N ARG A 1019 29.81 0.59 14.49
CA ARG A 1019 30.24 1.71 13.66
C ARG A 1019 30.87 1.15 12.39
N LEU A 1020 30.03 0.85 11.41
CA LEU A 1020 30.45 0.29 10.14
C LEU A 1020 30.79 1.41 9.16
N LYS A 1021 31.74 1.16 8.26
CA LYS A 1021 32.03 2.08 7.16
C LYS A 1021 30.89 2.00 6.14
N ARG A 1022 30.73 3.04 5.32
CA ARG A 1022 29.85 2.97 4.14
C ARG A 1022 30.25 1.79 3.27
N SER A 1023 29.29 1.17 2.59
CA SER A 1023 29.55 0.05 1.69
C SER A 1023 30.52 0.46 0.59
N ARG A 1024 31.55 -0.35 0.37
CA ARG A 1024 32.49 -0.19 -0.75
C ARG A 1024 31.81 -0.25 -2.12
N PHE A 1025 30.63 -0.86 -2.22
CA PHE A 1025 29.89 -0.93 -3.48
C PHE A 1025 29.31 0.42 -3.90
N LEU A 1026 29.11 1.36 -2.97
CA LEU A 1026 28.73 2.73 -3.29
C LEU A 1026 29.87 3.49 -3.98
N ASP A 1027 31.13 3.19 -3.63
CA ASP A 1027 32.32 3.84 -4.21
C ASP A 1027 32.51 3.50 -5.70
N ALA A 1028 31.94 2.38 -6.16
CA ALA A 1028 31.99 1.95 -7.55
C ALA A 1028 30.95 2.66 -8.44
N LEU A 1029 29.94 3.31 -7.85
CA LEU A 1029 28.82 3.86 -8.60
C LEU A 1029 29.15 5.24 -9.21
N PRO A 1030 28.66 5.54 -10.43
CA PRO A 1030 28.75 6.88 -11.00
C PRO A 1030 27.73 7.82 -10.34
N LEU A 1031 28.10 8.41 -9.21
CA LEU A 1031 27.19 9.23 -8.38
C LEU A 1031 26.90 10.64 -8.91
N GLY A 1032 27.45 11.04 -10.07
CA GLY A 1032 27.31 12.40 -10.62
C GLY A 1032 25.85 12.85 -10.90
N GLY A 1033 24.92 11.89 -11.06
CA GLY A 1033 23.49 12.15 -11.21
C GLY A 1033 22.64 11.81 -9.98
N VAL A 1034 23.26 11.54 -8.83
CA VAL A 1034 22.59 11.09 -7.60
C VAL A 1034 22.49 12.24 -6.61
N ARG A 1035 21.28 12.50 -6.09
CA ARG A 1035 21.07 13.51 -5.05
C ARG A 1035 21.57 12.97 -3.71
N GLN A 1036 22.63 13.56 -3.17
CA GLN A 1036 23.21 13.16 -1.88
C GLN A 1036 22.66 14.05 -0.76
N LEU A 1037 22.22 13.42 0.33
CA LEU A 1037 21.62 14.07 1.50
C LEU A 1037 22.32 13.55 2.76
N ALA A 1038 22.63 14.44 3.71
CA ALA A 1038 23.19 14.07 5.00
C ALA A 1038 22.53 14.87 6.13
N LEU A 1039 22.09 14.19 7.18
CA LEU A 1039 21.50 14.86 8.35
C LEU A 1039 22.62 15.25 9.33
N ARG A 1040 22.91 16.54 9.44
CA ARG A 1040 23.87 17.05 10.44
C ARG A 1040 23.18 17.17 11.79
N ALA A 1041 23.69 16.49 12.81
CA ALA A 1041 23.22 16.65 14.18
C ALA A 1041 23.64 18.03 14.71
N HIS A 1042 22.68 18.90 15.05
CA HIS A 1042 22.93 20.08 15.86
C HIS A 1042 22.94 19.66 17.33
N THR A 1043 24.10 19.67 17.98
CA THR A 1043 24.19 19.47 19.42
C THR A 1043 23.68 20.73 20.13
N VAL A 1044 22.45 20.67 20.66
CA VAL A 1044 21.96 21.70 21.58
C VAL A 1044 22.67 21.47 22.92
N ARG A 1045 23.63 22.34 23.25
CA ARG A 1045 24.15 22.41 24.63
C ARG A 1045 23.09 23.10 25.47
N GLU A 1046 22.27 22.32 26.18
CA GLU A 1046 21.53 22.88 27.32
C GLU A 1046 22.56 23.35 28.35
N ALA A 1047 22.65 24.66 28.52
CA ALA A 1047 23.33 25.22 29.68
C ALA A 1047 22.54 24.77 30.91
N LYS A 1048 23.14 23.86 31.70
CA LYS A 1048 22.65 23.56 33.05
C LYS A 1048 22.65 24.88 33.82
N GLN A 1049 21.46 25.44 34.04
CA GLN A 1049 21.25 26.49 35.03
C GLN A 1049 21.56 25.85 36.39
N LEU A 1050 22.72 26.20 36.96
CA LEU A 1050 23.00 25.91 38.36
C LEU A 1050 21.94 26.64 39.18
N GLY A 1051 21.07 25.87 39.85
CA GLY A 1051 20.06 26.41 40.75
C GLY A 1051 20.72 27.27 41.83
N LEU A 1052 20.24 28.51 41.98
CA LEU A 1052 20.76 29.50 42.92
C LEU A 1052 20.23 29.31 44.36
N PHE A 1053 19.71 28.12 44.69
CA PHE A 1053 19.31 27.77 46.04
C PHE A 1053 19.79 26.36 46.37
N GLY A 1054 20.98 26.29 46.96
CA GLY A 1054 21.40 25.13 47.71
C GLY A 1054 20.85 25.21 49.14
N LYS A 1055 19.78 24.47 49.41
CA LYS A 1055 19.53 23.62 50.59
C LYS A 1055 18.13 23.02 50.50
#